data_AF-A0A1U8LX24-F1
#
_entry.id   AF-A0A1U8LX24-F1
#
_cell.length_a   1.000
_cell.length_b   1.000
_cell.length_c   1.000
_cell.angle_alpha   90.00
_cell.angle_beta   90.00
_cell.angle_gamma   90.00
#
_symmetry.space_group_name_H-M   'P 1'
#
loop_
_entity.id
_entity.type
_entity.pdbx_description
1 polymer ?
#
loop_
_entity_poly.entity_id
_entity_poly.type
_entity_poly.pdbx_seq_one_letter_code
_entity_poly.pdbx_strand_id
1 'polypeptide(L)'
;MVTSAAAWGLTSTGTLPSWLYTAPSLKEISLSQNQFSGHIKEFQSKSLEYLYLDNNKLSEFPQFLKGLKSLESLDLSCNKIEGKIPQWMQEVGNDSLTYLNVSHNSLTEVEHFPWKNIEVLDLSSNLISGNLPILPSTINVFLISNNSFNGEVSSLICNATNLQILDLSHNYLGGTIPQCFGNLSNSLLVLNLKKNKFYGKIPPTFAKGCQLTNFNLNGNFLEGPLTPSILNCRGLEVLDLGNNKINDTFPHWLGSLPFLQVLFLKSNHMHGSLRVNSSKSSPFFSKIQIFDLSSNYFSGPLPVRYINSFKGIINLEKIGSKLSYMGVYDSKGSDFYTYSIGIVMKGQYMELVKIFTMWMIIDLSNNQFEGGIPKVIGKLNLLKGLNLSHNNLNGDIPTSIGNLTSLEWLDLSSNRLSGTIPNGLADLQYLSSFNVSENQLHGQIPQGKQFNTFGNDSYEVNKGLCGFPVSKGCNIIEPAPPNVLETDGSKSNIDFGWKVVLIGYRCGVVFGMSVGYVVFQTGKPKWLVNLVENQQEKRRRRKSKKDRFAYGEGLHWYVSVFIIVPIPLPFIAFRAICNGSHSCSSQIQFKDSFFITEYASSYCNEIAGLQSCPKTNSWKEGTDCCSWDGVTCDHLNAHVIALDLSCSWLYGNFPSNTTLFLLPHLQKLNLAYNDFNLSKIPSDLGRFTSLFYLNLSNTGFAGEVPSQVSHLSKLVSLDLSCRADAQTIDKHALEGLVHNLTEVRHLFLDGINMSSVNAHVFMNLSSSLRSLSLAFCDFCTATWSQKLATVETSSYRAQLILLGAHEWFLNRIKQLTLLFCFDVIWFGSILVCL
;
A
#
# COMPACT_ATOMS: atom_id res chain seq x y z
N MET A 1 -37.11 28.48 15.99
CA MET A 1 -37.08 27.94 14.62
C MET A 1 -35.76 27.20 14.46
N VAL A 2 -35.71 25.94 14.88
CA VAL A 2 -34.50 25.11 14.70
C VAL A 2 -34.55 24.54 13.28
N THR A 3 -33.55 24.86 12.47
CA THR A 3 -33.47 24.45 11.05
C THR A 3 -32.43 23.36 10.80
N SER A 4 -31.44 23.23 11.68
CA SER A 4 -30.43 22.17 11.62
C SER A 4 -30.21 21.60 13.03
N ALA A 5 -29.97 20.30 13.12
CA ALA A 5 -29.65 19.62 14.36
C ALA A 5 -28.56 18.57 14.13
N ALA A 6 -27.57 18.53 15.02
CA ALA A 6 -26.53 17.51 15.01
C ALA A 6 -26.40 16.85 16.38
N ALA A 7 -26.15 15.55 16.40
CA ALA A 7 -25.83 14.81 17.61
C ALA A 7 -24.73 13.78 17.31
N TRP A 8 -23.76 13.69 18.20
CA TRP A 8 -22.64 12.75 18.16
C TRP A 8 -22.43 12.22 19.58
N GLY A 9 -21.85 11.04 19.76
CA GLY A 9 -21.55 10.57 21.12
C GLY A 9 -22.63 9.69 21.78
N LEU A 10 -23.77 9.44 21.13
CA LEU A 10 -24.93 8.80 21.75
C LEU A 10 -24.83 7.27 21.75
N THR A 11 -24.92 6.65 22.93
CA THR A 11 -25.01 5.20 23.11
C THR A 11 -26.37 4.65 22.65
N SER A 12 -26.47 3.34 22.40
CA SER A 12 -27.63 2.66 21.76
C SER A 12 -29.00 2.90 22.42
N THR A 13 -29.04 3.50 23.62
CA THR A 13 -30.26 3.83 24.38
C THR A 13 -30.55 5.34 24.45
N GLY A 14 -29.72 6.19 23.86
CA GLY A 14 -29.91 7.63 23.81
C GLY A 14 -31.14 7.99 23.00
N THR A 15 -32.30 8.05 23.64
CA THR A 15 -33.53 8.53 23.02
C THR A 15 -33.29 9.93 22.51
N LEU A 16 -33.36 10.13 21.19
CA LEU A 16 -33.35 11.48 20.63
C LEU A 16 -34.43 12.32 21.33
N PRO A 17 -34.16 13.59 21.63
CA PRO A 17 -35.14 14.45 22.26
C PRO A 17 -36.46 14.44 21.47
N SER A 18 -37.60 14.32 22.16
CA SER A 18 -38.91 14.22 21.52
C SER A 18 -39.21 15.40 20.57
N TRP A 19 -38.68 16.58 20.90
CA TRP A 19 -38.83 17.78 20.08
C TRP A 19 -38.21 17.64 18.69
N LEU A 20 -37.17 16.81 18.52
CA LEU A 20 -36.48 16.60 17.25
C LEU A 20 -37.41 15.93 16.23
N TYR A 21 -38.26 15.00 16.68
CA TYR A 21 -39.23 14.32 15.83
C TYR A 21 -40.40 15.21 15.41
N THR A 22 -40.73 16.24 16.21
CA THR A 22 -41.90 17.11 15.99
C THR A 22 -41.53 18.49 15.42
N ALA A 23 -40.24 18.80 15.24
CA ALA A 23 -39.79 20.11 14.78
C ALA A 23 -40.21 20.36 13.32
N PRO A 24 -41.12 21.32 13.03
CA PRO A 24 -41.72 21.44 11.68
C PRO A 24 -40.81 22.15 10.66
N SER A 25 -39.78 22.87 11.11
CA SER A 25 -38.88 23.69 10.29
C SER A 25 -37.50 23.05 10.05
N LEU A 26 -37.33 21.79 10.44
CA LEU A 26 -36.05 21.11 10.44
C LEU A 26 -35.70 20.67 9.01
N LYS A 27 -34.60 21.20 8.48
CA LYS A 27 -34.05 20.97 7.14
C LYS A 27 -32.86 20.02 7.13
N GLU A 28 -32.06 20.02 8.18
CA GLU A 28 -30.86 19.20 8.28
C GLU A 28 -30.81 18.44 9.61
N ILE A 29 -30.46 17.15 9.53
CA ILE A 29 -30.15 16.31 10.67
C ILE A 29 -28.84 15.57 10.39
N SER A 30 -27.87 15.72 11.28
CA SER A 30 -26.70 14.83 11.35
C SER A 30 -26.76 14.02 12.65
N LEU A 31 -26.93 12.70 12.51
CA LEU A 31 -26.77 11.71 13.58
C LEU A 31 -25.60 10.78 13.27
N SER A 32 -24.61 11.28 12.54
CA SER A 32 -23.38 10.59 12.22
C SER A 32 -22.63 10.17 13.49
N GLN A 33 -21.87 9.08 13.46
CA GLN A 33 -20.95 8.70 14.57
C GLN A 33 -21.67 8.43 15.91
N ASN A 34 -22.75 7.65 15.85
CA ASN A 34 -23.53 7.23 17.01
C ASN A 34 -23.68 5.71 17.04
N GLN A 35 -24.39 5.19 18.05
CA GLN A 35 -24.60 3.76 18.23
C GLN A 35 -26.04 3.33 17.88
N PHE A 36 -26.72 4.04 16.98
CA PHE A 36 -28.12 3.75 16.65
C PHE A 36 -28.27 2.38 15.98
N SER A 37 -29.06 1.51 16.59
CA SER A 37 -29.45 0.21 16.06
C SER A 37 -30.97 0.10 15.96
N GLY A 38 -31.49 -0.19 14.77
CA GLY A 38 -32.74 -0.95 14.62
C GLY A 38 -34.10 -0.33 15.00
N HIS A 39 -34.24 0.95 15.38
CA HIS A 39 -35.52 1.71 15.27
C HIS A 39 -35.35 3.20 15.62
N ILE A 40 -35.20 4.07 14.62
CA ILE A 40 -35.37 5.52 14.76
C ILE A 40 -36.84 5.85 14.48
N LYS A 41 -37.50 6.63 15.35
CA LYS A 41 -38.92 7.00 15.16
C LYS A 41 -39.07 7.92 13.93
N GLU A 42 -40.27 7.94 13.37
CA GLU A 42 -40.58 8.80 12.24
C GLU A 42 -40.45 10.28 12.58
N PHE A 43 -39.70 11.02 11.76
CA PHE A 43 -39.64 12.48 11.82
C PHE A 43 -40.89 13.05 11.15
N GLN A 44 -41.65 13.87 11.88
CA GLN A 44 -42.84 14.55 11.35
C GLN A 44 -42.47 15.76 10.47
N SER A 45 -41.20 16.18 10.45
CA SER A 45 -40.75 17.24 9.55
C SER A 45 -40.83 16.80 8.10
N LYS A 46 -41.72 17.43 7.34
CA LYS A 46 -41.79 17.27 5.88
C LYS A 46 -40.82 18.19 5.13
N SER A 47 -40.06 19.02 5.85
CA SER A 47 -39.09 19.96 5.27
C SER A 47 -37.64 19.47 5.36
N LEU A 48 -37.42 18.22 5.77
CA LEU A 48 -36.08 17.65 5.91
C LEU A 48 -35.46 17.38 4.53
N GLU A 49 -34.34 18.05 4.27
CA GLU A 49 -33.57 18.07 3.01
C GLU A 49 -32.27 17.25 3.15
N TYR A 50 -31.62 17.29 4.32
CA TYR A 50 -30.32 16.64 4.57
C TYR A 50 -30.42 15.70 5.77
N LEU A 51 -30.05 14.43 5.56
CA LEU A 51 -30.04 13.42 6.62
C LEU A 51 -28.75 12.59 6.56
N TYR A 52 -27.93 12.74 7.60
CA TYR A 52 -26.69 11.98 7.77
C TYR A 52 -26.85 10.99 8.92
N LEU A 53 -26.80 9.70 8.63
CA LEU A 53 -26.83 8.58 9.58
C LEU A 53 -25.60 7.69 9.39
N ASP A 54 -24.53 8.19 8.77
CA ASP A 54 -23.30 7.46 8.57
C ASP A 54 -22.68 7.03 9.90
N ASN A 55 -21.90 5.95 9.86
CA ASN A 55 -21.14 5.48 11.01
C ASN A 55 -22.04 5.20 12.25
N ASN A 56 -22.98 4.30 12.04
CA ASN A 56 -23.96 3.84 13.03
C ASN A 56 -24.04 2.30 13.04
N LYS A 57 -25.04 1.73 13.72
CA LYS A 57 -25.28 0.28 13.81
C LYS A 57 -26.58 -0.15 13.11
N LEU A 58 -27.00 0.57 12.06
CA LEU A 58 -28.21 0.23 11.32
C LEU A 58 -28.00 -1.09 10.55
N SER A 59 -28.88 -2.07 10.75
CA SER A 59 -28.85 -3.37 10.06
C SER A 59 -29.75 -3.43 8.83
N GLU A 60 -30.67 -2.48 8.71
CA GLU A 60 -31.64 -2.38 7.62
C GLU A 60 -31.88 -0.92 7.24
N PHE A 61 -32.40 -0.68 6.04
CA PHE A 61 -32.86 0.65 5.65
C PHE A 61 -34.01 1.12 6.56
N PRO A 62 -33.89 2.27 7.25
CA PRO A 62 -34.94 2.72 8.15
C PRO A 62 -36.26 3.02 7.45
N GLN A 63 -37.36 2.44 7.92
CA GLN A 63 -38.67 2.55 7.27
C GLN A 63 -39.23 3.99 7.24
N PHE A 64 -38.86 4.84 8.21
CA PHE A 64 -39.31 6.22 8.25
C PHE A 64 -38.83 7.06 7.05
N LEU A 65 -37.76 6.64 6.35
CA LEU A 65 -37.27 7.31 5.15
C LEU A 65 -38.37 7.45 4.09
N LYS A 66 -39.31 6.50 4.04
CA LYS A 66 -40.45 6.51 3.11
C LYS A 66 -41.31 7.78 3.21
N GLY A 67 -41.39 8.38 4.41
CA GLY A 67 -42.16 9.60 4.69
C GLY A 67 -41.43 10.89 4.29
N LEU A 68 -40.11 10.84 4.04
CA LEU A 68 -39.28 12.01 3.78
C LEU A 68 -39.30 12.40 2.30
N LYS A 69 -40.34 13.13 1.90
CA LYS A 69 -40.61 13.50 0.49
C LYS A 69 -39.80 14.70 -0.03
N SER A 70 -39.03 15.38 0.81
CA SER A 70 -38.23 16.56 0.44
C SER A 70 -36.72 16.32 0.57
N LEU A 71 -36.31 15.06 0.77
CA LEU A 71 -34.93 14.70 1.05
C LEU A 71 -34.06 14.80 -0.21
N GLU A 72 -33.03 15.64 -0.15
CA GLU A 72 -32.06 15.90 -1.22
C GLU A 72 -30.76 15.09 -1.01
N SER A 73 -30.32 14.94 0.24
CA SER A 73 -29.06 14.26 0.59
C SER A 73 -29.27 13.24 1.70
N LEU A 74 -28.81 12.02 1.46
CA LEU A 74 -28.85 10.91 2.40
C LEU A 74 -27.48 10.22 2.50
N ASP A 75 -26.92 10.17 3.70
CA ASP A 75 -25.74 9.36 3.99
C ASP A 75 -26.07 8.25 5.00
N LEU A 76 -25.87 7.00 4.60
CA LEU A 76 -26.04 5.77 5.37
C LEU A 76 -24.73 4.96 5.39
N SER A 77 -23.60 5.55 5.00
CA SER A 77 -22.33 4.84 4.91
C SER A 77 -21.84 4.32 6.26
N CYS A 78 -20.92 3.35 6.25
CA CYS A 78 -20.33 2.79 7.48
C CYS A 78 -21.37 2.26 8.49
N ASN A 79 -22.40 1.58 7.99
CA ASN A 79 -23.39 0.90 8.83
C ASN A 79 -23.26 -0.63 8.68
N LYS A 80 -24.28 -1.38 9.10
CA LYS A 80 -24.37 -2.84 8.95
C LYS A 80 -25.55 -3.24 8.05
N ILE A 81 -25.98 -2.36 7.15
CA ILE A 81 -27.16 -2.58 6.33
C ILE A 81 -26.91 -3.77 5.41
N GLU A 82 -27.74 -4.79 5.53
CA GLU A 82 -27.62 -6.03 4.76
C GLU A 82 -28.78 -6.22 3.78
N GLY A 83 -28.59 -7.15 2.84
CA GLY A 83 -29.62 -7.53 1.86
C GLY A 83 -29.64 -6.65 0.61
N LYS A 84 -30.78 -6.64 -0.08
CA LYS A 84 -30.96 -5.87 -1.32
C LYS A 84 -31.41 -4.44 -1.01
N ILE A 85 -31.11 -3.50 -1.91
CA ILE A 85 -31.74 -2.17 -1.87
C ILE A 85 -33.26 -2.33 -2.08
N PRO A 86 -34.12 -1.90 -1.12
CA PRO A 86 -35.55 -2.10 -1.23
C PRO A 86 -36.19 -1.29 -2.36
N GLN A 87 -37.20 -1.86 -3.02
CA GLN A 87 -37.95 -1.19 -4.10
C GLN A 87 -38.63 0.12 -3.64
N TRP A 88 -39.10 0.19 -2.40
CA TRP A 88 -39.73 1.39 -1.85
C TRP A 88 -38.74 2.57 -1.70
N MET A 89 -37.43 2.32 -1.83
CA MET A 89 -36.42 3.37 -1.72
C MET A 89 -36.50 4.40 -2.86
N GLN A 90 -37.23 4.09 -3.94
CA GLN A 90 -37.63 5.04 -4.97
C GLN A 90 -38.56 6.15 -4.46
N GLU A 91 -39.28 5.92 -3.37
CA GLU A 91 -40.26 6.86 -2.83
C GLU A 91 -39.64 7.93 -1.93
N VAL A 92 -38.35 7.76 -1.57
CA VAL A 92 -37.61 8.68 -0.69
C VAL A 92 -37.15 9.89 -1.50
N GLY A 93 -37.36 11.08 -0.94
CA GLY A 93 -37.13 12.34 -1.63
C GLY A 93 -38.16 12.65 -2.73
N ASN A 94 -39.01 11.71 -3.16
CA ASN A 94 -40.00 11.96 -4.22
C ASN A 94 -39.40 12.69 -5.44
N ASP A 95 -38.34 12.11 -6.02
CA ASP A 95 -37.51 12.69 -7.09
C ASP A 95 -36.62 13.89 -6.70
N SER A 96 -36.59 14.34 -5.44
CA SER A 96 -35.63 15.39 -4.98
C SER A 96 -34.25 14.86 -4.56
N LEU A 97 -34.10 13.55 -4.35
CA LEU A 97 -32.84 12.96 -3.89
C LEU A 97 -31.75 13.05 -4.97
N THR A 98 -30.68 13.81 -4.68
CA THR A 98 -29.54 14.05 -5.59
C THR A 98 -28.24 13.44 -5.06
N TYR A 99 -28.11 13.23 -3.75
CA TYR A 99 -26.94 12.60 -3.12
C TYR A 99 -27.36 11.39 -2.30
N LEU A 100 -26.73 10.24 -2.58
CA LEU A 100 -26.87 9.03 -1.79
C LEU A 100 -25.52 8.35 -1.58
N ASN A 101 -25.16 8.17 -0.31
CA ASN A 101 -24.01 7.38 0.10
C ASN A 101 -24.47 6.20 0.97
N VAL A 102 -24.22 4.99 0.50
CA VAL A 102 -24.51 3.73 1.22
C VAL A 102 -23.26 2.83 1.23
N SER A 103 -22.09 3.44 1.06
CA SER A 103 -20.81 2.73 1.05
C SER A 103 -20.49 2.05 2.39
N HIS A 104 -19.57 1.09 2.40
CA HIS A 104 -19.14 0.40 3.62
C HIS A 104 -20.31 -0.22 4.41
N ASN A 105 -21.14 -0.99 3.71
CA ASN A 105 -22.25 -1.77 4.25
C ASN A 105 -22.14 -3.24 3.80
N SER A 106 -23.19 -4.05 3.95
CA SER A 106 -23.25 -5.46 3.54
C SER A 106 -24.33 -5.73 2.48
N LEU A 107 -24.57 -4.76 1.59
CA LEU A 107 -25.55 -4.89 0.51
C LEU A 107 -25.13 -5.95 -0.50
N THR A 108 -26.05 -6.78 -0.96
CA THR A 108 -25.74 -7.96 -1.80
C THR A 108 -26.17 -7.84 -3.25
N GLU A 109 -27.12 -6.95 -3.56
CA GLU A 109 -27.70 -6.84 -4.90
C GLU A 109 -28.34 -5.47 -5.15
N VAL A 110 -28.25 -5.03 -6.41
CA VAL A 110 -28.97 -3.87 -6.95
C VAL A 110 -29.54 -4.27 -8.30
N GLU A 111 -30.85 -4.55 -8.35
CA GLU A 111 -31.51 -4.93 -9.61
C GLU A 111 -31.71 -3.71 -10.53
N HIS A 112 -32.13 -2.58 -9.97
CA HIS A 112 -32.39 -1.33 -10.68
C HIS A 112 -32.00 -0.15 -9.79
N PHE A 113 -31.47 0.93 -10.37
CA PHE A 113 -31.28 2.20 -9.64
C PHE A 113 -32.62 2.95 -9.61
N PRO A 114 -33.27 3.08 -8.44
CA PRO A 114 -34.62 3.62 -8.36
C PRO A 114 -34.69 5.16 -8.50
N TRP A 115 -33.57 5.86 -8.35
CA TRP A 115 -33.51 7.32 -8.26
C TRP A 115 -33.27 7.96 -9.62
N LYS A 116 -34.23 8.76 -10.10
CA LYS A 116 -34.15 9.40 -11.42
C LYS A 116 -33.23 10.62 -11.47
N ASN A 117 -33.19 11.39 -10.39
CA ASN A 117 -32.47 12.66 -10.31
C ASN A 117 -31.17 12.57 -9.49
N ILE A 118 -30.68 11.35 -9.27
CA ILE A 118 -29.45 11.14 -8.51
C ILE A 118 -28.25 11.70 -9.27
N GLU A 119 -27.46 12.54 -8.61
CA GLU A 119 -26.24 13.14 -9.15
C GLU A 119 -25.00 12.45 -8.59
N VAL A 120 -25.02 12.11 -7.30
CA VAL A 120 -23.92 11.40 -6.61
C VAL A 120 -24.46 10.12 -5.99
N LEU A 121 -23.88 9.00 -6.40
CA LEU A 121 -24.22 7.69 -5.87
C LEU A 121 -22.95 6.92 -5.49
N ASP A 122 -22.79 6.67 -4.20
CA ASP A 122 -21.70 5.86 -3.65
C ASP A 122 -22.23 4.56 -3.03
N LEU A 123 -21.84 3.44 -3.65
CA LEU A 123 -22.14 2.06 -3.29
C LEU A 123 -20.86 1.27 -2.97
N SER A 124 -19.72 1.96 -2.85
CA SER A 124 -18.42 1.32 -2.69
C SER A 124 -18.33 0.47 -1.40
N SER A 125 -17.43 -0.52 -1.38
CA SER A 125 -17.20 -1.39 -0.23
C SER A 125 -18.47 -2.07 0.28
N ASN A 126 -19.12 -2.85 -0.58
CA ASN A 126 -20.28 -3.68 -0.27
C ASN A 126 -20.07 -5.11 -0.82
N LEU A 127 -21.09 -5.95 -0.77
CA LEU A 127 -21.09 -7.31 -1.31
C LEU A 127 -21.93 -7.43 -2.60
N ILE A 128 -22.14 -6.31 -3.31
CA ILE A 128 -23.09 -6.25 -4.42
C ILE A 128 -22.58 -7.11 -5.58
N SER A 129 -23.44 -8.01 -6.06
CA SER A 129 -23.15 -8.88 -7.20
C SER A 129 -24.17 -8.68 -8.33
N GLY A 130 -23.83 -9.20 -9.52
CA GLY A 130 -24.66 -9.07 -10.72
C GLY A 130 -24.09 -8.09 -11.74
N ASN A 131 -24.87 -7.85 -12.80
CA ASN A 131 -24.49 -6.93 -13.88
C ASN A 131 -24.68 -5.47 -13.43
N LEU A 132 -23.95 -4.56 -14.09
CA LEU A 132 -24.12 -3.13 -13.84
C LEU A 132 -25.49 -2.64 -14.36
N PRO A 133 -26.35 -2.05 -13.51
CA PRO A 133 -27.63 -1.51 -13.95
C PRO A 133 -27.46 -0.25 -14.83
N ILE A 134 -28.51 0.13 -15.56
CA ILE A 134 -28.50 1.33 -16.41
C ILE A 134 -28.48 2.58 -15.54
N LEU A 135 -27.52 3.48 -15.80
CA LEU A 135 -27.38 4.73 -15.07
C LEU A 135 -28.41 5.79 -15.53
N PRO A 136 -28.97 6.58 -14.61
CA PRO A 136 -29.69 7.81 -14.95
C PRO A 136 -28.78 8.82 -15.67
N SER A 137 -29.34 9.62 -16.58
CA SER A 137 -28.56 10.62 -17.33
C SER A 137 -28.06 11.80 -16.48
N THR A 138 -28.67 11.99 -15.31
CA THR A 138 -28.39 13.04 -14.32
C THR A 138 -27.12 12.76 -13.52
N ILE A 139 -26.64 11.52 -13.49
CA ILE A 139 -25.52 11.12 -12.66
C ILE A 139 -24.22 11.85 -13.04
N ASN A 140 -23.53 12.35 -12.04
CA ASN A 140 -22.28 13.08 -12.12
C ASN A 140 -21.13 12.26 -11.50
N VAL A 141 -21.38 11.67 -10.34
CA VAL A 141 -20.40 10.85 -9.61
C VAL A 141 -21.00 9.49 -9.30
N PHE A 142 -20.29 8.46 -9.77
CA PHE A 142 -20.72 7.09 -9.59
C PHE A 142 -19.55 6.23 -9.08
N LEU A 143 -19.68 5.78 -7.83
CA LEU A 143 -18.66 5.03 -7.11
C LEU A 143 -19.23 3.68 -6.68
N ILE A 144 -18.66 2.60 -7.21
CA ILE A 144 -19.08 1.22 -6.86
C ILE A 144 -17.89 0.32 -6.53
N SER A 145 -16.76 0.93 -6.21
CA SER A 145 -15.51 0.20 -6.02
C SER A 145 -15.62 -0.85 -4.91
N ASN A 146 -14.78 -1.89 -4.97
CA ASN A 146 -14.72 -2.92 -3.93
C ASN A 146 -16.08 -3.63 -3.70
N ASN A 147 -16.56 -4.29 -4.75
CA ASN A 147 -17.81 -5.06 -4.78
C ASN A 147 -17.59 -6.36 -5.58
N SER A 148 -18.67 -7.07 -5.89
CA SER A 148 -18.68 -8.30 -6.70
C SER A 148 -19.43 -8.16 -8.04
N PHE A 149 -19.53 -6.95 -8.59
CA PHE A 149 -20.15 -6.72 -9.90
C PHE A 149 -19.42 -7.51 -10.99
N ASN A 150 -20.17 -8.08 -11.93
CA ASN A 150 -19.65 -8.90 -13.01
C ASN A 150 -20.37 -8.59 -14.34
N GLY A 151 -20.10 -9.37 -15.38
CA GLY A 151 -20.62 -9.11 -16.72
C GLY A 151 -19.90 -7.97 -17.42
N GLU A 152 -20.48 -7.47 -18.51
CA GLU A 152 -19.90 -6.41 -19.33
C GLU A 152 -20.49 -5.04 -18.99
N VAL A 153 -19.71 -3.97 -19.16
CA VAL A 153 -20.23 -2.60 -19.04
C VAL A 153 -20.99 -2.25 -20.32
N SER A 154 -22.30 -2.08 -20.21
CA SER A 154 -23.17 -1.70 -21.34
C SER A 154 -22.81 -0.32 -21.90
N SER A 155 -22.88 -0.17 -23.23
CA SER A 155 -22.76 1.14 -23.90
C SER A 155 -23.93 2.09 -23.59
N LEU A 156 -24.96 1.67 -22.86
CA LEU A 156 -25.99 2.60 -22.38
C LEU A 156 -25.44 3.58 -21.33
N ILE A 157 -24.32 3.26 -20.68
CA ILE A 157 -23.61 4.18 -19.78
C ILE A 157 -23.23 5.49 -20.48
N CYS A 158 -23.10 5.48 -21.80
CA CYS A 158 -22.77 6.64 -22.62
C CYS A 158 -23.87 7.72 -22.60
N ASN A 159 -25.07 7.40 -22.11
CA ASN A 159 -26.17 8.38 -21.97
C ASN A 159 -25.99 9.30 -20.76
N ALA A 160 -25.11 8.96 -19.81
CA ALA A 160 -24.76 9.81 -18.67
C ALA A 160 -23.75 10.88 -19.09
N THR A 161 -24.20 11.89 -19.84
CA THR A 161 -23.32 12.93 -20.40
C THR A 161 -22.70 13.85 -19.36
N ASN A 162 -23.29 13.93 -18.16
CA ASN A 162 -22.83 14.77 -17.05
C ASN A 162 -21.78 14.08 -16.15
N LEU A 163 -21.42 12.84 -16.43
CA LEU A 163 -20.53 12.02 -15.61
C LEU A 163 -19.12 12.65 -15.53
N GLN A 164 -18.68 13.03 -14.33
CA GLN A 164 -17.35 13.55 -14.05
C GLN A 164 -16.45 12.50 -13.37
N ILE A 165 -17.00 11.65 -12.49
CA ILE A 165 -16.23 10.64 -11.77
C ILE A 165 -16.89 9.28 -11.93
N LEU A 166 -16.13 8.34 -12.49
CA LEU A 166 -16.54 6.95 -12.65
C LEU A 166 -15.50 6.02 -11.99
N ASP A 167 -15.85 5.44 -10.85
CA ASP A 167 -15.02 4.44 -10.16
C ASP A 167 -15.71 3.08 -10.10
N LEU A 168 -15.26 2.16 -10.97
CA LEU A 168 -15.71 0.79 -11.04
C LEU A 168 -14.66 -0.20 -10.51
N SER A 169 -13.64 0.29 -9.79
CA SER A 169 -12.46 -0.50 -9.45
C SER A 169 -12.74 -1.66 -8.48
N HIS A 170 -11.87 -2.67 -8.45
CA HIS A 170 -11.99 -3.84 -7.56
C HIS A 170 -13.35 -4.52 -7.67
N ASN A 171 -13.65 -5.00 -8.87
CA ASN A 171 -14.84 -5.77 -9.19
C ASN A 171 -14.46 -6.93 -10.13
N TYR A 172 -15.44 -7.67 -10.64
CA TYR A 172 -15.26 -8.75 -11.60
C TYR A 172 -15.79 -8.38 -13.00
N LEU A 173 -15.89 -7.10 -13.33
CA LEU A 173 -16.39 -6.61 -14.62
C LEU A 173 -15.45 -7.04 -15.75
N GLY A 174 -16.02 -7.53 -16.85
CA GLY A 174 -15.31 -8.01 -18.02
C GLY A 174 -15.78 -7.33 -19.31
N GLY A 175 -15.49 -7.98 -20.43
CA GLY A 175 -15.76 -7.43 -21.76
C GLY A 175 -14.73 -6.40 -22.18
N THR A 176 -15.01 -5.72 -23.30
CA THR A 176 -14.20 -4.61 -23.80
C THR A 176 -14.60 -3.29 -23.16
N ILE A 177 -13.64 -2.39 -22.95
CA ILE A 177 -13.94 -1.03 -22.49
C ILE A 177 -14.82 -0.32 -23.54
N PRO A 178 -16.00 0.23 -23.17
CA PRO A 178 -16.87 0.94 -24.11
C PRO A 178 -16.15 2.10 -24.80
N GLN A 179 -16.23 2.15 -26.13
CA GLN A 179 -15.58 3.20 -26.93
C GLN A 179 -15.99 4.61 -26.52
N CYS A 180 -17.23 4.77 -26.05
CA CYS A 180 -17.77 6.06 -25.68
C CYS A 180 -17.11 6.67 -24.45
N PHE A 181 -16.37 5.93 -23.62
CA PHE A 181 -15.59 6.56 -22.54
C PHE A 181 -14.56 7.55 -23.08
N GLY A 182 -14.04 7.28 -24.29
CA GLY A 182 -13.25 8.25 -25.02
C GLY A 182 -14.05 9.47 -25.50
N ASN A 183 -15.35 9.33 -25.79
CA ASN A 183 -16.22 10.47 -26.16
C ASN A 183 -16.70 11.27 -24.94
N LEU A 184 -17.04 10.60 -23.85
CA LEU A 184 -17.43 11.20 -22.56
C LEU A 184 -16.28 11.93 -21.88
N SER A 185 -15.04 11.76 -22.36
CA SER A 185 -13.88 12.42 -21.80
C SER A 185 -13.97 13.95 -21.78
N ASN A 186 -14.91 14.58 -22.50
CA ASN A 186 -15.15 16.02 -22.44
C ASN A 186 -15.78 16.51 -21.11
N SER A 187 -16.43 15.61 -20.35
CA SER A 187 -16.95 15.88 -19.00
C SER A 187 -16.26 15.03 -17.94
N LEU A 188 -15.79 13.83 -18.30
CA LEU A 188 -15.15 12.89 -17.38
C LEU A 188 -13.77 13.40 -16.91
N LEU A 189 -13.62 13.57 -15.60
CA LEU A 189 -12.39 13.92 -14.89
C LEU A 189 -11.64 12.66 -14.44
N VAL A 190 -12.36 11.67 -13.92
CA VAL A 190 -11.79 10.44 -13.37
C VAL A 190 -12.42 9.22 -14.01
N LEU A 191 -11.58 8.35 -14.56
CA LEU A 191 -11.95 7.01 -15.01
C LEU A 191 -11.09 5.97 -14.32
N ASN A 192 -11.67 5.27 -13.34
CA ASN A 192 -11.00 4.23 -12.57
C ASN A 192 -11.65 2.86 -12.79
N LEU A 193 -10.99 2.01 -13.59
CA LEU A 193 -11.40 0.63 -13.91
C LEU A 193 -10.41 -0.41 -13.35
N LYS A 194 -9.55 0.00 -12.43
CA LYS A 194 -8.52 -0.81 -11.76
C LYS A 194 -9.08 -2.14 -11.25
N LYS A 195 -8.27 -3.22 -11.33
CA LYS A 195 -8.53 -4.53 -10.73
C LYS A 195 -9.90 -5.10 -11.13
N ASN A 196 -10.05 -5.32 -12.44
CA ASN A 196 -11.22 -5.93 -13.06
C ASN A 196 -10.77 -7.03 -14.05
N LYS A 197 -11.65 -7.46 -14.95
CA LYS A 197 -11.40 -8.48 -15.99
C LYS A 197 -11.56 -7.92 -17.41
N PHE A 198 -11.40 -6.61 -17.60
CA PHE A 198 -11.51 -6.00 -18.94
C PHE A 198 -10.43 -6.53 -19.88
N TYR A 199 -10.78 -6.77 -21.14
CA TYR A 199 -9.84 -7.22 -22.18
C TYR A 199 -10.02 -6.41 -23.48
N GLY A 200 -9.16 -6.67 -24.46
CA GLY A 200 -9.16 -5.94 -25.73
C GLY A 200 -8.40 -4.62 -25.62
N LYS A 201 -8.70 -3.68 -26.53
CA LYS A 201 -7.92 -2.44 -26.68
C LYS A 201 -8.46 -1.31 -25.80
N ILE A 202 -7.56 -0.44 -25.36
CA ILE A 202 -7.91 0.87 -24.80
C ILE A 202 -8.60 1.70 -25.88
N PRO A 203 -9.65 2.49 -25.57
CA PRO A 203 -10.37 3.28 -26.57
C PRO A 203 -9.42 4.13 -27.45
N PRO A 204 -9.41 3.95 -28.79
CA PRO A 204 -8.46 4.65 -29.68
C PRO A 204 -8.68 6.15 -29.82
N THR A 205 -9.81 6.70 -29.38
CA THR A 205 -10.18 8.10 -29.61
C THR A 205 -10.69 8.75 -28.34
N PHE A 206 -9.97 9.77 -27.86
CA PHE A 206 -10.44 10.69 -26.83
C PHE A 206 -10.96 11.98 -27.46
N ALA A 207 -12.01 12.57 -26.89
CA ALA A 207 -12.67 13.75 -27.44
C ALA A 207 -11.76 14.99 -27.44
N LYS A 208 -11.99 15.89 -28.40
CA LYS A 208 -11.33 17.19 -28.44
C LYS A 208 -11.87 18.05 -27.29
N GLY A 209 -11.02 18.32 -26.30
CA GLY A 209 -11.42 18.94 -25.04
C GLY A 209 -11.46 17.97 -23.85
N CYS A 210 -10.84 16.80 -23.97
CA CYS A 210 -10.74 15.84 -22.88
C CYS A 210 -10.27 16.47 -21.55
N GLN A 211 -11.05 16.25 -20.50
CA GLN A 211 -10.85 16.78 -19.15
C GLN A 211 -10.27 15.76 -18.17
N LEU A 212 -9.98 14.52 -18.61
CA LEU A 212 -9.43 13.48 -17.73
C LEU A 212 -8.16 13.96 -17.02
N THR A 213 -8.18 13.86 -15.70
CA THR A 213 -7.03 14.09 -14.79
C THR A 213 -6.47 12.77 -14.27
N ASN A 214 -7.31 11.77 -14.02
CA ASN A 214 -6.92 10.44 -13.57
C ASN A 214 -7.50 9.35 -14.48
N PHE A 215 -6.61 8.58 -15.12
CA PHE A 215 -6.98 7.45 -15.96
C PHE A 215 -6.29 6.18 -15.48
N ASN A 216 -7.03 5.33 -14.76
CA ASN A 216 -6.52 4.13 -14.12
C ASN A 216 -7.19 2.86 -14.66
N LEU A 217 -6.41 2.04 -15.36
CA LEU A 217 -6.78 0.74 -15.93
C LEU A 217 -5.94 -0.41 -15.36
N ASN A 218 -5.27 -0.19 -14.22
CA ASN A 218 -4.33 -1.15 -13.64
C ASN A 218 -4.96 -2.52 -13.38
N GLY A 219 -4.27 -3.63 -13.63
CA GLY A 219 -4.72 -4.95 -13.19
C GLY A 219 -5.94 -5.44 -13.97
N ASN A 220 -5.81 -5.45 -15.30
CA ASN A 220 -6.79 -5.96 -16.25
C ASN A 220 -6.09 -6.86 -17.30
N PHE A 221 -6.77 -7.22 -18.38
CA PHE A 221 -6.24 -8.03 -19.48
C PHE A 221 -6.15 -7.25 -20.80
N LEU A 222 -5.90 -5.94 -20.73
CA LEU A 222 -5.89 -5.05 -21.89
C LEU A 222 -4.66 -5.27 -22.76
N GLU A 223 -4.83 -5.10 -24.07
CA GLU A 223 -3.80 -5.32 -25.09
C GLU A 223 -3.82 -4.22 -26.16
N GLY A 224 -2.87 -4.31 -27.10
CA GLY A 224 -2.75 -3.37 -28.20
C GLY A 224 -2.05 -2.05 -27.84
N PRO A 225 -1.74 -1.23 -28.85
CA PRO A 225 -0.95 -0.02 -28.71
C PRO A 225 -1.74 1.12 -28.08
N LEU A 226 -1.03 2.05 -27.45
CA LEU A 226 -1.59 3.34 -27.03
C LEU A 226 -1.73 4.29 -28.22
N THR A 227 -2.83 5.01 -28.29
CA THR A 227 -3.10 5.97 -29.37
C THR A 227 -2.76 7.41 -28.98
N PRO A 228 -2.15 8.21 -29.88
CA PRO A 228 -1.84 9.62 -29.62
C PRO A 228 -3.06 10.51 -29.28
N SER A 229 -4.29 10.03 -29.47
CA SER A 229 -5.51 10.74 -29.08
C SER A 229 -5.56 11.08 -27.59
N ILE A 230 -4.82 10.35 -26.73
CA ILE A 230 -4.65 10.68 -25.30
C ILE A 230 -4.05 12.09 -25.11
N LEU A 231 -3.29 12.62 -26.09
CA LEU A 231 -2.79 14.00 -26.07
C LEU A 231 -3.90 15.07 -26.06
N ASN A 232 -5.14 14.69 -26.38
CA ASN A 232 -6.28 15.57 -26.23
C ASN A 232 -6.59 15.86 -24.73
N CYS A 233 -6.21 14.95 -23.82
CA CYS A 233 -6.39 15.07 -22.38
C CYS A 233 -5.27 15.90 -21.76
N ARG A 234 -5.29 17.22 -22.02
CA ARG A 234 -4.19 18.10 -21.59
C ARG A 234 -4.05 18.18 -20.08
N GLY A 235 -5.13 17.97 -19.33
CA GLY A 235 -5.15 17.98 -17.86
C GLY A 235 -4.71 16.67 -17.19
N LEU A 236 -4.28 15.65 -17.95
CA LEU A 236 -3.97 14.34 -17.39
C LEU A 236 -2.78 14.39 -16.42
N GLU A 237 -3.02 13.98 -15.17
CA GLU A 237 -2.05 13.96 -14.07
C GLU A 237 -1.55 12.55 -13.79
N VAL A 238 -2.45 11.57 -13.81
CA VAL A 238 -2.18 10.17 -13.51
C VAL A 238 -2.60 9.29 -14.68
N LEU A 239 -1.66 8.51 -15.21
CA LEU A 239 -1.91 7.45 -16.18
C LEU A 239 -1.36 6.13 -15.62
N ASP A 240 -2.28 5.23 -15.22
CA ASP A 240 -1.93 3.91 -14.70
C ASP A 240 -2.49 2.81 -15.59
N LEU A 241 -1.59 2.15 -16.34
CA LEU A 241 -1.89 1.03 -17.22
C LEU A 241 -1.14 -0.24 -16.79
N GLY A 242 -0.63 -0.27 -15.55
CA GLY A 242 0.17 -1.38 -15.07
C GLY A 242 -0.60 -2.69 -14.98
N ASN A 243 0.11 -3.82 -14.92
CA ASN A 243 -0.48 -5.16 -14.79
C ASN A 243 -1.52 -5.45 -15.88
N ASN A 244 -1.11 -5.35 -17.14
CA ASN A 244 -1.93 -5.63 -18.32
C ASN A 244 -1.14 -6.51 -19.33
N LYS A 245 -1.62 -6.64 -20.57
CA LYS A 245 -0.98 -7.43 -21.63
C LYS A 245 -0.45 -6.57 -22.79
N ILE A 246 -0.22 -5.28 -22.57
CA ILE A 246 0.20 -4.34 -23.62
C ILE A 246 1.55 -4.78 -24.19
N ASN A 247 1.57 -5.08 -25.48
CA ASN A 247 2.76 -5.53 -26.22
C ASN A 247 3.06 -4.52 -27.34
N ASP A 248 3.86 -3.52 -27.01
CA ASP A 248 4.24 -2.43 -27.92
C ASP A 248 5.52 -1.72 -27.41
N THR A 249 6.03 -0.79 -28.21
CA THR A 249 7.10 0.14 -27.84
C THR A 249 6.63 1.26 -26.93
N PHE A 250 7.57 1.91 -26.23
CA PHE A 250 7.24 3.03 -25.34
C PHE A 250 6.66 4.23 -26.12
N PRO A 251 5.47 4.73 -25.76
CA PRO A 251 4.84 5.88 -26.42
C PRO A 251 5.54 7.20 -26.04
N HIS A 252 6.63 7.53 -26.75
CA HIS A 252 7.45 8.71 -26.46
C HIS A 252 6.67 10.03 -26.44
N TRP A 253 5.53 10.10 -27.16
CA TRP A 253 4.67 11.28 -27.20
C TRP A 253 3.98 11.60 -25.88
N LEU A 254 3.85 10.64 -24.94
CA LEU A 254 3.31 10.89 -23.59
C LEU A 254 4.08 12.00 -22.85
N GLY A 255 5.38 12.15 -23.14
CA GLY A 255 6.21 13.20 -22.56
C GLY A 255 5.73 14.62 -22.87
N SER A 256 4.85 14.79 -23.86
CA SER A 256 4.30 16.09 -24.25
C SER A 256 3.09 16.52 -23.40
N LEU A 257 2.56 15.65 -22.53
CA LEU A 257 1.46 16.00 -21.63
C LEU A 257 1.95 16.96 -20.54
N PRO A 258 1.33 18.14 -20.38
CA PRO A 258 1.89 19.22 -19.57
C PRO A 258 1.76 19.02 -18.06
N PHE A 259 0.76 18.24 -17.61
CA PHE A 259 0.46 18.02 -16.19
C PHE A 259 0.71 16.59 -15.71
N LEU A 260 1.25 15.70 -16.57
CA LEU A 260 1.47 14.31 -16.21
C LEU A 260 2.54 14.20 -15.10
N GLN A 261 2.09 13.71 -13.94
CA GLN A 261 2.86 13.56 -12.71
C GLN A 261 3.17 12.09 -12.40
N VAL A 262 2.25 11.18 -12.71
CA VAL A 262 2.38 9.74 -12.43
C VAL A 262 2.18 8.96 -13.72
N LEU A 263 3.18 8.16 -14.08
CA LEU A 263 3.11 7.23 -15.21
C LEU A 263 3.47 5.81 -14.75
N PHE A 264 2.49 4.90 -14.87
CA PHE A 264 2.66 3.48 -14.58
C PHE A 264 2.36 2.63 -15.81
N LEU A 265 3.39 1.96 -16.31
CA LEU A 265 3.30 0.96 -17.39
C LEU A 265 3.84 -0.41 -16.96
N LYS A 266 4.07 -0.61 -15.66
CA LYS A 266 4.69 -1.83 -15.14
C LYS A 266 3.94 -3.11 -15.48
N SER A 267 4.64 -4.25 -15.46
CA SER A 267 4.03 -5.57 -15.61
C SER A 267 3.16 -5.66 -16.86
N ASN A 268 3.79 -5.38 -18.00
CA ASN A 268 3.22 -5.49 -19.35
C ASN A 268 4.22 -6.28 -20.23
N HIS A 269 3.99 -6.31 -21.54
CA HIS A 269 4.90 -6.91 -22.52
C HIS A 269 5.61 -5.83 -23.36
N MET A 270 5.81 -4.63 -22.83
CA MET A 270 6.38 -3.53 -23.61
C MET A 270 7.87 -3.74 -23.86
N HIS A 271 8.35 -3.34 -25.03
CA HIS A 271 9.72 -3.65 -25.48
C HIS A 271 10.39 -2.52 -26.25
N GLY A 272 11.64 -2.75 -26.66
CA GLY A 272 12.43 -1.79 -27.43
C GLY A 272 13.13 -0.75 -26.55
N SER A 273 13.78 0.22 -27.20
CA SER A 273 14.63 1.19 -26.50
C SER A 273 13.90 2.49 -26.14
N LEU A 274 14.19 3.00 -24.95
CA LEU A 274 13.72 4.32 -24.51
C LEU A 274 14.57 5.49 -25.07
N ARG A 275 15.55 5.20 -25.93
CA ARG A 275 16.42 6.21 -26.54
C ARG A 275 15.67 7.02 -27.60
N VAL A 276 15.63 8.34 -27.40
CA VAL A 276 15.02 9.29 -28.36
C VAL A 276 16.09 9.93 -29.24
N ASN A 277 16.02 9.70 -30.57
CA ASN A 277 17.01 10.17 -31.55
C ASN A 277 16.64 11.52 -32.22
N SER A 278 15.46 12.08 -31.99
CA SER A 278 15.02 13.31 -32.68
C SER A 278 15.74 14.57 -32.16
N SER A 279 16.15 15.43 -33.09
CA SER A 279 16.78 16.75 -32.83
C SER A 279 15.78 17.87 -32.56
N LYS A 280 14.47 17.62 -32.73
CA LYS A 280 13.41 18.58 -32.44
C LYS A 280 13.02 18.49 -30.96
N SER A 281 13.15 19.59 -30.24
CA SER A 281 12.72 19.76 -28.86
C SER A 281 11.21 19.55 -28.72
N SER A 282 10.76 18.34 -28.42
CA SER A 282 9.45 18.15 -27.80
C SER A 282 9.55 18.47 -26.30
N PRO A 283 8.51 19.02 -25.65
CA PRO A 283 8.47 19.12 -24.19
C PRO A 283 8.48 17.69 -23.61
N PHE A 284 9.21 17.46 -22.52
CA PHE A 284 9.42 16.14 -21.95
C PHE A 284 9.10 16.14 -20.45
N PHE A 285 8.08 15.38 -20.03
CA PHE A 285 7.87 14.86 -18.66
C PHE A 285 8.25 15.83 -17.52
N SER A 286 7.88 17.10 -17.64
CA SER A 286 8.39 18.16 -16.74
C SER A 286 7.83 18.06 -15.33
N LYS A 287 6.61 17.53 -15.19
CA LYS A 287 5.89 17.39 -13.92
C LYS A 287 5.98 16.00 -13.31
N ILE A 288 6.65 15.03 -13.96
CA ILE A 288 6.79 13.67 -13.44
C ILE A 288 7.37 13.68 -12.03
N GLN A 289 6.73 12.91 -11.17
CA GLN A 289 7.13 12.60 -9.80
C GLN A 289 7.30 11.08 -9.66
N ILE A 290 6.39 10.31 -10.27
CA ILE A 290 6.42 8.84 -10.21
C ILE A 290 6.49 8.27 -11.63
N PHE A 291 7.48 7.41 -11.86
CA PHE A 291 7.74 6.78 -13.16
C PHE A 291 8.09 5.29 -12.97
N ASP A 292 7.12 4.39 -13.23
CA ASP A 292 7.28 2.94 -13.06
C ASP A 292 7.05 2.21 -14.38
N LEU A 293 8.14 1.67 -14.94
CA LEU A 293 8.15 0.83 -16.15
C LEU A 293 8.58 -0.60 -15.83
N SER A 294 8.59 -0.98 -14.55
CA SER A 294 9.15 -2.24 -14.09
C SER A 294 8.47 -3.47 -14.70
N SER A 295 9.18 -4.61 -14.74
CA SER A 295 8.62 -5.88 -15.23
C SER A 295 8.07 -5.77 -16.66
N ASN A 296 8.95 -5.42 -17.58
CA ASN A 296 8.69 -5.35 -19.03
C ASN A 296 9.91 -5.93 -19.78
N TYR A 297 9.97 -5.74 -21.11
CA TYR A 297 11.07 -6.17 -21.97
C TYR A 297 11.82 -4.98 -22.60
N PHE A 298 11.87 -3.82 -21.93
CA PHE A 298 12.61 -2.65 -22.44
C PHE A 298 14.11 -2.92 -22.48
N SER A 299 14.78 -2.46 -23.54
CA SER A 299 16.19 -2.74 -23.80
C SER A 299 16.99 -1.49 -24.19
N GLY A 300 18.31 -1.63 -24.35
CA GLY A 300 19.21 -0.51 -24.62
C GLY A 300 19.53 0.31 -23.35
N PRO A 301 20.14 1.50 -23.50
CA PRO A 301 20.59 2.29 -22.36
C PRO A 301 19.44 2.99 -21.62
N LEU A 302 19.67 3.29 -20.34
CA LEU A 302 18.77 4.11 -19.52
C LEU A 302 18.50 5.49 -20.17
N PRO A 303 17.26 6.02 -20.08
CA PRO A 303 16.83 7.19 -20.86
C PRO A 303 17.32 8.52 -20.29
N VAL A 304 18.58 8.89 -20.59
CA VAL A 304 19.23 10.14 -20.15
C VAL A 304 18.37 11.39 -20.41
N ARG A 305 17.72 11.46 -21.58
CA ARG A 305 16.89 12.62 -21.96
C ARG A 305 15.67 12.78 -21.06
N TYR A 306 15.02 11.69 -20.66
CA TYR A 306 13.87 11.72 -19.76
C TYR A 306 14.28 12.09 -18.34
N ILE A 307 15.34 11.46 -17.84
CA ILE A 307 15.85 11.75 -16.49
C ILE A 307 16.22 13.23 -16.36
N ASN A 308 16.84 13.83 -17.38
CA ASN A 308 17.20 15.26 -17.37
C ASN A 308 15.97 16.20 -17.44
N SER A 309 14.81 15.68 -17.84
CA SER A 309 13.58 16.46 -18.02
C SER A 309 12.61 16.38 -16.83
N PHE A 310 12.83 15.51 -15.85
CA PHE A 310 12.00 15.36 -14.64
C PHE A 310 12.15 16.54 -13.67
N LYS A 311 11.71 17.74 -14.08
CA LYS A 311 11.82 18.96 -13.26
C LYS A 311 11.06 18.86 -11.94
N GLY A 312 9.94 18.14 -11.91
CA GLY A 312 9.22 17.83 -10.67
C GLY A 312 10.09 17.17 -9.59
N ILE A 313 11.04 16.32 -9.99
CA ILE A 313 11.97 15.65 -9.06
C ILE A 313 13.23 16.47 -8.80
N ILE A 314 13.61 17.38 -9.70
CA ILE A 314 14.83 18.20 -9.57
C ILE A 314 14.60 19.45 -8.71
N ASN A 315 13.45 20.11 -8.87
CA ASN A 315 13.23 21.43 -8.27
C ASN A 315 11.74 21.79 -8.17
N LEU A 316 10.92 20.95 -7.55
CA LEU A 316 9.52 21.28 -7.26
C LEU A 316 9.42 22.61 -6.48
N GLU A 317 8.97 23.69 -7.12
CA GLU A 317 8.70 24.96 -6.46
C GLU A 317 7.44 24.83 -5.59
N LYS A 318 7.62 25.05 -4.28
CA LYS A 318 6.55 24.95 -3.28
C LYS A 318 5.59 26.13 -3.42
N ILE A 319 4.37 25.88 -3.87
CA ILE A 319 3.27 26.83 -3.74
C ILE A 319 2.43 26.39 -2.54
N GLY A 320 2.62 27.04 -1.39
CA GLY A 320 1.76 26.89 -0.21
C GLY A 320 2.09 25.70 0.70
N SER A 321 2.07 25.96 2.02
CA SER A 321 2.46 25.05 3.10
C SER A 321 1.41 23.98 3.47
N LYS A 322 0.63 23.47 2.52
CA LYS A 322 -0.40 22.45 2.79
C LYS A 322 0.03 21.12 2.17
N LEU A 323 0.25 20.10 3.00
CA LEU A 323 0.36 18.71 2.56
C LEU A 323 -0.89 18.40 1.71
N SER A 324 -0.72 18.14 0.41
CA SER A 324 -1.83 17.86 -0.51
C SER A 324 -1.71 16.46 -1.09
N TYR A 325 -2.85 15.78 -1.23
CA TYR A 325 -2.97 14.51 -1.94
C TYR A 325 -3.40 14.76 -3.39
N MET A 326 -3.08 13.89 -4.33
CA MET A 326 -3.64 14.04 -5.68
C MET A 326 -5.11 13.64 -5.67
N GLY A 327 -5.97 14.44 -6.29
CA GLY A 327 -7.40 14.25 -6.24
C GLY A 327 -8.19 15.36 -6.93
N VAL A 328 -9.50 15.16 -6.98
CA VAL A 328 -10.48 16.20 -7.32
C VAL A 328 -10.93 16.84 -6.02
N TYR A 329 -10.92 18.18 -5.98
CA TYR A 329 -11.29 18.99 -4.84
C TYR A 329 -12.60 19.73 -5.12
N ASP A 330 -13.44 19.89 -4.09
CA ASP A 330 -14.64 20.71 -4.22
C ASP A 330 -14.32 22.22 -4.25
N SER A 331 -15.35 23.05 -4.48
CA SER A 331 -15.21 24.52 -4.51
C SER A 331 -14.79 25.14 -3.17
N LYS A 332 -14.88 24.38 -2.06
CA LYS A 332 -14.44 24.77 -0.72
C LYS A 332 -13.02 24.28 -0.41
N GLY A 333 -12.38 23.54 -1.32
CA GLY A 333 -11.04 22.99 -1.18
C GLY A 333 -10.95 21.73 -0.30
N SER A 334 -12.08 21.04 -0.07
CA SER A 334 -12.13 19.74 0.60
C SER A 334 -11.90 18.60 -0.41
N ASP A 335 -11.27 17.51 0.04
CA ASP A 335 -10.96 16.34 -0.80
C ASP A 335 -12.28 15.66 -1.23
N PHE A 336 -12.70 15.84 -2.48
CA PHE A 336 -13.93 15.23 -3.00
C PHE A 336 -13.70 13.81 -3.52
N TYR A 337 -12.56 13.58 -4.19
CA TYR A 337 -12.12 12.25 -4.60
C TYR A 337 -10.59 12.19 -4.63
N THR A 338 -9.99 11.26 -3.89
CA THR A 338 -8.54 11.07 -3.85
C THR A 338 -8.08 9.93 -4.76
N TYR A 339 -6.97 10.12 -5.47
CA TYR A 339 -6.44 9.07 -6.35
C TYR A 339 -5.74 7.97 -5.55
N SER A 340 -5.90 6.72 -5.99
CA SER A 340 -5.22 5.55 -5.41
C SER A 340 -4.41 4.77 -6.44
N ILE A 341 -3.30 4.17 -6.00
CA ILE A 341 -2.37 3.40 -6.84
C ILE A 341 -1.76 2.22 -6.09
N GLY A 342 -1.32 1.20 -6.82
CA GLY A 342 -0.52 0.10 -6.27
C GLY A 342 0.95 0.22 -6.67
N ILE A 343 1.87 0.23 -5.70
CA ILE A 343 3.32 0.35 -5.93
C ILE A 343 4.10 -0.74 -5.22
N VAL A 344 5.30 -1.05 -5.71
CA VAL A 344 6.24 -1.92 -5.00
C VAL A 344 7.29 -1.02 -4.39
N MET A 345 7.46 -1.09 -3.08
CA MET A 345 8.53 -0.38 -2.38
C MET A 345 9.26 -1.34 -1.47
N LYS A 346 10.59 -1.30 -1.49
CA LYS A 346 11.44 -2.16 -0.64
C LYS A 346 11.07 -3.66 -0.80
N GLY A 347 10.74 -4.08 -2.02
CA GLY A 347 10.35 -5.46 -2.33
C GLY A 347 8.92 -5.86 -1.93
N GLN A 348 8.09 -4.94 -1.41
CA GLN A 348 6.71 -5.24 -0.98
C GLN A 348 5.69 -4.43 -1.78
N TYR A 349 4.61 -5.09 -2.22
CA TYR A 349 3.46 -4.40 -2.82
C TYR A 349 2.67 -3.66 -1.74
N MET A 350 2.34 -2.40 -2.01
CA MET A 350 1.49 -1.56 -1.19
C MET A 350 0.47 -0.84 -2.06
N GLU A 351 -0.75 -0.73 -1.53
CA GLU A 351 -1.78 0.11 -2.11
C GLU A 351 -1.79 1.46 -1.38
N LEU A 352 -1.43 2.51 -2.11
CA LEU A 352 -1.60 3.87 -1.65
C LEU A 352 -3.03 4.29 -1.93
N VAL A 353 -3.85 4.34 -0.88
CA VAL A 353 -5.24 4.83 -0.96
C VAL A 353 -5.30 6.32 -1.31
N LYS A 354 -4.21 7.07 -1.06
CA LYS A 354 -4.03 8.48 -1.43
C LYS A 354 -2.61 8.71 -1.94
N ILE A 355 -2.46 9.31 -3.12
CA ILE A 355 -1.15 9.68 -3.66
C ILE A 355 -0.68 10.98 -3.01
N PHE A 356 0.38 10.92 -2.23
CA PHE A 356 0.99 12.11 -1.66
C PHE A 356 1.82 12.87 -2.72
N THR A 357 1.58 14.17 -2.88
CA THR A 357 2.19 15.00 -3.95
C THR A 357 3.71 15.18 -3.83
N MET A 358 4.32 14.77 -2.72
CA MET A 358 5.78 14.78 -2.54
C MET A 358 6.41 13.39 -2.68
N TRP A 359 5.67 12.40 -3.18
CA TRP A 359 6.21 11.06 -3.40
C TRP A 359 6.92 10.97 -4.75
N MET A 360 8.24 10.78 -4.73
CA MET A 360 9.06 10.76 -5.94
C MET A 360 9.80 9.44 -6.10
N ILE A 361 9.41 8.65 -7.09
CA ILE A 361 9.90 7.27 -7.29
C ILE A 361 10.21 7.03 -8.77
N ILE A 362 11.33 6.38 -9.04
CA ILE A 362 11.65 5.80 -10.34
C ILE A 362 11.86 4.29 -10.16
N ASP A 363 11.07 3.49 -10.86
CA ASP A 363 11.23 2.05 -10.92
C ASP A 363 11.36 1.58 -12.38
N LEU A 364 12.53 1.06 -12.74
CA LEU A 364 12.86 0.50 -14.05
C LEU A 364 13.31 -0.96 -13.91
N SER A 365 13.02 -1.60 -12.78
CA SER A 365 13.49 -2.95 -12.47
C SER A 365 12.89 -4.02 -13.38
N ASN A 366 13.50 -5.20 -13.40
CA ASN A 366 13.02 -6.37 -14.14
C ASN A 366 12.75 -6.06 -15.62
N ASN A 367 13.80 -5.63 -16.30
CA ASN A 367 13.81 -5.28 -17.73
C ASN A 367 15.13 -5.79 -18.36
N GLN A 368 15.46 -5.33 -19.57
CA GLN A 368 16.68 -5.69 -20.30
C GLN A 368 17.58 -4.48 -20.54
N PHE A 369 17.53 -3.45 -19.69
CA PHE A 369 18.38 -2.26 -19.84
C PHE A 369 19.85 -2.62 -19.73
N GLU A 370 20.69 -2.00 -20.56
CA GLU A 370 22.14 -2.25 -20.65
C GLU A 370 22.95 -0.96 -20.57
N GLY A 371 24.28 -1.09 -20.52
CA GLY A 371 25.19 0.05 -20.38
C GLY A 371 25.25 0.60 -18.95
N GLY A 372 25.95 1.72 -18.79
CA GLY A 372 26.19 2.34 -17.49
C GLY A 372 25.03 3.16 -16.93
N ILE A 373 24.97 3.23 -15.60
CA ILE A 373 24.07 4.16 -14.89
C ILE A 373 24.52 5.60 -15.18
N PRO A 374 23.69 6.45 -15.81
CA PRO A 374 24.14 7.76 -16.26
C PRO A 374 24.27 8.76 -15.11
N LYS A 375 25.35 9.56 -15.11
CA LYS A 375 25.63 10.58 -14.08
C LYS A 375 24.49 11.60 -13.87
N VAL A 376 23.62 11.78 -14.87
CA VAL A 376 22.47 12.69 -14.79
C VAL A 376 21.46 12.30 -13.70
N ILE A 377 21.44 11.03 -13.27
CA ILE A 377 20.61 10.58 -12.14
C ILE A 377 20.89 11.42 -10.90
N GLY A 378 22.14 11.80 -10.65
CA GLY A 378 22.51 12.63 -9.50
C GLY A 378 21.93 14.05 -9.48
N LYS A 379 21.16 14.46 -10.51
CA LYS A 379 20.40 15.72 -10.49
C LYS A 379 19.05 15.59 -9.78
N LEU A 380 18.55 14.39 -9.55
CA LEU A 380 17.22 14.11 -8.99
C LEU A 380 17.21 14.21 -7.45
N ASN A 381 17.64 15.34 -6.89
CA ASN A 381 17.83 15.57 -5.45
C ASN A 381 16.60 15.29 -4.55
N LEU A 382 15.36 15.41 -5.06
CA LEU A 382 14.14 15.12 -4.30
C LEU A 382 13.66 13.66 -4.44
N LEU A 383 14.37 12.83 -5.20
CA LEU A 383 14.01 11.42 -5.40
C LEU A 383 14.07 10.67 -4.06
N LYS A 384 12.98 9.95 -3.73
CA LYS A 384 12.86 9.12 -2.52
C LYS A 384 13.20 7.66 -2.79
N GLY A 385 12.84 7.14 -3.96
CA GLY A 385 13.03 5.73 -4.31
C GLY A 385 13.63 5.54 -5.70
N LEU A 386 14.65 4.70 -5.81
CA LEU A 386 15.25 4.30 -7.08
C LEU A 386 15.41 2.77 -7.15
N ASN A 387 14.74 2.15 -8.11
CA ASN A 387 14.88 0.73 -8.40
C ASN A 387 15.37 0.52 -9.84
N LEU A 388 16.54 -0.09 -9.99
CA LEU A 388 17.13 -0.49 -11.27
C LEU A 388 17.49 -1.99 -11.28
N SER A 389 16.99 -2.77 -10.31
CA SER A 389 17.36 -4.17 -10.14
C SER A 389 16.90 -5.06 -11.30
N HIS A 390 17.47 -6.26 -11.41
CA HIS A 390 17.13 -7.25 -12.44
C HIS A 390 17.19 -6.67 -13.86
N ASN A 391 18.36 -6.15 -14.24
CA ASN A 391 18.65 -5.63 -15.58
C ASN A 391 20.04 -6.14 -16.05
N ASN A 392 20.51 -5.66 -17.21
CA ASN A 392 21.84 -5.94 -17.74
C ASN A 392 22.80 -4.74 -17.60
N LEU A 393 22.59 -3.86 -16.60
CA LEU A 393 23.41 -2.66 -16.41
C LEU A 393 24.85 -3.04 -16.05
N ASN A 394 25.82 -2.30 -16.57
CA ASN A 394 27.25 -2.58 -16.41
C ASN A 394 28.05 -1.31 -16.09
N GLY A 395 29.37 -1.45 -15.93
CA GLY A 395 30.23 -0.34 -15.53
C GLY A 395 30.00 0.08 -14.07
N ASP A 396 30.53 1.23 -13.71
CA ASP A 396 30.58 1.64 -12.31
C ASP A 396 29.29 2.33 -11.84
N ILE A 397 28.99 2.24 -10.55
CA ILE A 397 27.98 3.08 -9.90
C ILE A 397 28.51 4.53 -9.88
N PRO A 398 27.84 5.51 -10.51
CA PRO A 398 28.38 6.86 -10.62
C PRO A 398 28.40 7.57 -9.27
N THR A 399 29.51 8.25 -8.95
CA THR A 399 29.66 9.01 -7.70
C THR A 399 28.60 10.07 -7.46
N SER A 400 28.00 10.59 -8.54
CA SER A 400 26.89 11.55 -8.49
C SER A 400 25.64 11.00 -7.81
N ILE A 401 25.50 9.68 -7.62
CA ILE A 401 24.40 9.11 -6.84
C ILE A 401 24.39 9.59 -5.38
N GLY A 402 25.56 9.98 -4.84
CA GLY A 402 25.69 10.61 -3.53
C GLY A 402 25.05 12.00 -3.43
N ASN A 403 24.61 12.60 -4.54
CA ASN A 403 23.89 13.87 -4.53
C ASN A 403 22.38 13.70 -4.29
N LEU A 404 21.86 12.47 -4.24
CA LEU A 404 20.44 12.17 -4.01
C LEU A 404 20.08 12.28 -2.53
N THR A 405 20.17 13.50 -1.97
CA THR A 405 20.09 13.73 -0.52
C THR A 405 18.76 13.35 0.12
N SER A 406 17.67 13.21 -0.65
CA SER A 406 16.34 12.79 -0.17
C SER A 406 16.07 11.28 -0.34
N LEU A 407 17.04 10.51 -0.83
CA LEU A 407 16.86 9.11 -1.18
C LEU A 407 16.64 8.24 0.06
N GLU A 408 15.51 7.55 0.11
CA GLU A 408 15.10 6.66 1.19
C GLU A 408 15.38 5.20 0.87
N TRP A 409 15.39 4.81 -0.40
CA TRP A 409 15.73 3.45 -0.80
C TRP A 409 16.34 3.37 -2.20
N LEU A 410 17.30 2.46 -2.35
CA LEU A 410 18.06 2.21 -3.57
C LEU A 410 18.23 0.71 -3.78
N ASP A 411 17.77 0.20 -4.91
CA ASP A 411 17.98 -1.18 -5.32
C ASP A 411 18.63 -1.25 -6.70
N LEU A 412 19.84 -1.80 -6.75
CA LEU A 412 20.67 -2.01 -7.94
C LEU A 412 21.03 -3.50 -8.10
N SER A 413 20.39 -4.38 -7.33
CA SER A 413 20.73 -5.81 -7.29
C SER A 413 20.49 -6.51 -8.63
N SER A 414 21.08 -7.69 -8.82
CA SER A 414 20.89 -8.50 -10.02
C SER A 414 21.21 -7.75 -11.33
N ASN A 415 22.45 -7.26 -11.44
CA ASN A 415 22.96 -6.55 -12.60
C ASN A 415 24.42 -7.02 -12.89
N ARG A 416 25.13 -6.32 -13.78
CA ARG A 416 26.55 -6.57 -14.11
C ARG A 416 27.43 -5.38 -13.72
N LEU A 417 27.05 -4.64 -12.67
CA LEU A 417 27.77 -3.46 -12.22
C LEU A 417 29.14 -3.85 -11.66
N SER A 418 30.14 -3.04 -11.97
CA SER A 418 31.54 -3.23 -11.58
C SER A 418 32.04 -2.02 -10.76
N GLY A 419 33.34 -1.99 -10.46
CA GLY A 419 33.94 -0.90 -9.71
C GLY A 419 33.63 -0.95 -8.22
N THR A 420 33.82 0.17 -7.55
CA THR A 420 33.59 0.32 -6.11
C THR A 420 32.23 0.94 -5.82
N ILE A 421 31.71 0.68 -4.62
CA ILE A 421 30.53 1.38 -4.11
C ILE A 421 30.95 2.82 -3.73
N PRO A 422 30.33 3.88 -4.30
CA PRO A 422 30.75 5.25 -4.02
C PRO A 422 30.57 5.65 -2.55
N ASN A 423 31.61 6.22 -1.94
CA ASN A 423 31.58 6.68 -0.55
C ASN A 423 30.46 7.71 -0.27
N GLY A 424 30.07 8.51 -1.26
CA GLY A 424 28.97 9.48 -1.11
C GLY A 424 27.62 8.85 -0.76
N LEU A 425 27.40 7.54 -1.01
CA LEU A 425 26.20 6.84 -0.54
C LEU A 425 26.13 6.72 0.99
N ALA A 426 27.29 6.65 1.66
CA ALA A 426 27.34 6.64 3.12
C ALA A 426 26.84 7.97 3.71
N ASP A 427 26.91 9.07 2.94
CA ASP A 427 26.51 10.39 3.40
C ASP A 427 25.00 10.68 3.32
N LEU A 428 24.23 9.83 2.65
CA LEU A 428 22.78 10.00 2.41
C LEU A 428 21.92 9.74 3.66
N GLN A 429 21.54 10.80 4.38
CA GLN A 429 20.91 10.71 5.70
C GLN A 429 19.61 9.88 5.76
N TYR A 430 18.82 9.82 4.68
CA TYR A 430 17.54 9.11 4.66
C TYR A 430 17.64 7.68 4.13
N LEU A 431 18.80 7.25 3.62
CA LEU A 431 18.91 5.97 2.89
C LEU A 431 18.67 4.80 3.85
N SER A 432 17.49 4.20 3.71
CA SER A 432 16.95 3.22 4.65
C SER A 432 16.94 1.79 4.08
N SER A 433 16.94 1.65 2.77
CA SER A 433 17.03 0.33 2.13
C SER A 433 18.05 0.43 1.02
N PHE A 434 19.00 -0.49 1.03
CA PHE A 434 20.08 -0.53 0.06
C PHE A 434 20.31 -1.96 -0.35
N ASN A 435 20.33 -2.22 -1.65
CA ASN A 435 20.64 -3.53 -2.17
C ASN A 435 21.48 -3.41 -3.45
N VAL A 436 22.64 -4.06 -3.44
CA VAL A 436 23.58 -4.17 -4.56
C VAL A 436 24.03 -5.62 -4.78
N SER A 437 23.31 -6.58 -4.20
CA SER A 437 23.61 -8.01 -4.34
C SER A 437 23.61 -8.45 -5.80
N GLU A 438 24.25 -9.57 -6.10
CA GLU A 438 24.26 -10.15 -7.44
C GLU A 438 24.81 -9.19 -8.51
N ASN A 439 26.00 -8.65 -8.25
CA ASN A 439 26.77 -7.80 -9.16
C ASN A 439 28.25 -8.24 -9.21
N GLN A 440 29.11 -7.44 -9.85
CA GLN A 440 30.57 -7.65 -9.98
C GLN A 440 31.36 -6.57 -9.23
N LEU A 441 30.81 -6.04 -8.13
CA LEU A 441 31.41 -4.97 -7.35
C LEU A 441 32.64 -5.47 -6.57
N HIS A 442 33.58 -4.57 -6.35
CA HIS A 442 34.80 -4.85 -5.61
C HIS A 442 35.26 -3.68 -4.74
N GLY A 443 36.26 -3.94 -3.90
CA GLY A 443 36.84 -2.95 -3.00
C GLY A 443 36.10 -2.85 -1.67
N GLN A 444 36.50 -1.86 -0.88
CA GLN A 444 35.99 -1.70 0.48
C GLN A 444 34.54 -1.18 0.45
N ILE A 445 33.68 -1.83 1.23
CA ILE A 445 32.31 -1.37 1.47
C ILE A 445 32.39 -0.06 2.27
N PRO A 446 31.74 1.04 1.81
CA PRO A 446 31.69 2.30 2.56
C PRO A 446 31.20 2.08 3.99
N GLN A 447 31.75 2.83 4.94
CA GLN A 447 31.39 2.71 6.34
C GLN A 447 30.86 4.04 6.87
N GLY A 448 29.96 3.98 7.86
CA GLY A 448 29.47 5.14 8.59
C GLY A 448 27.96 5.37 8.45
N LYS A 449 27.44 6.24 9.33
CA LYS A 449 26.02 6.63 9.46
C LYS A 449 25.08 5.41 9.35
N GLN A 450 24.08 5.46 8.47
CA GLN A 450 23.11 4.39 8.22
C GLN A 450 23.65 3.26 7.32
N PHE A 451 24.82 3.41 6.69
CA PHE A 451 25.37 2.41 5.77
C PHE A 451 25.79 1.11 6.47
N ASN A 452 26.18 1.20 7.74
CA ASN A 452 26.52 0.03 8.59
C ASN A 452 25.28 -0.78 9.02
N THR A 453 24.07 -0.35 8.68
CA THR A 453 22.81 -1.01 9.08
C THR A 453 22.29 -1.99 8.02
N PHE A 454 22.93 -2.04 6.85
CA PHE A 454 22.56 -2.96 5.78
C PHE A 454 23.16 -4.33 6.05
N GLY A 455 22.35 -5.37 5.86
CA GLY A 455 22.74 -6.75 6.14
C GLY A 455 23.68 -7.31 5.07
N ASN A 456 24.20 -8.52 5.32
CA ASN A 456 25.06 -9.21 4.36
C ASN A 456 24.33 -9.51 3.03
N ASP A 457 23.02 -9.76 3.11
CA ASP A 457 22.10 -9.97 1.98
C ASP A 457 22.14 -8.84 0.96
N SER A 458 22.30 -7.58 1.40
CA SER A 458 22.45 -6.41 0.52
C SER A 458 23.69 -6.45 -0.38
N TYR A 459 24.67 -7.32 -0.11
CA TYR A 459 25.96 -7.38 -0.80
C TYR A 459 26.28 -8.75 -1.39
N GLU A 460 25.42 -9.75 -1.20
CA GLU A 460 25.69 -11.13 -1.58
C GLU A 460 26.12 -11.29 -3.05
N VAL A 461 26.87 -12.36 -3.35
CA VAL A 461 27.37 -12.72 -4.68
C VAL A 461 28.45 -11.78 -5.26
N ASN A 462 28.69 -10.59 -4.69
CA ASN A 462 29.81 -9.72 -5.06
C ASN A 462 31.14 -10.20 -4.47
N LYS A 463 31.83 -11.12 -5.16
CA LYS A 463 33.08 -11.76 -4.67
C LYS A 463 34.24 -10.80 -4.36
N GLY A 464 34.25 -9.63 -4.98
CA GLY A 464 35.32 -8.64 -4.85
C GLY A 464 35.15 -7.67 -3.68
N LEU A 465 33.98 -7.63 -3.04
CA LEU A 465 33.74 -6.72 -1.90
C LEU A 465 34.44 -7.24 -0.64
N CYS A 466 34.89 -6.30 0.18
CA CYS A 466 35.55 -6.56 1.46
C CYS A 466 35.19 -5.49 2.49
N GLY A 467 35.41 -5.80 3.77
CA GLY A 467 35.01 -4.94 4.88
C GLY A 467 33.57 -5.19 5.35
N PHE A 468 33.24 -4.67 6.53
CA PHE A 468 31.95 -4.89 7.19
C PHE A 468 30.76 -4.49 6.27
N PRO A 469 29.66 -5.27 6.21
CA PRO A 469 29.34 -6.46 6.99
C PRO A 469 29.93 -7.77 6.42
N VAL A 470 30.56 -7.74 5.25
CA VAL A 470 31.16 -8.92 4.63
C VAL A 470 32.45 -9.26 5.40
N SER A 471 32.52 -10.43 6.04
CA SER A 471 33.64 -10.83 6.93
C SER A 471 34.98 -11.10 6.21
N LYS A 472 35.19 -10.53 5.02
CA LYS A 472 36.40 -10.63 4.21
C LYS A 472 37.29 -9.40 4.46
N GLY A 473 38.53 -9.64 4.91
CA GLY A 473 39.51 -8.56 5.12
C GLY A 473 39.95 -7.91 3.80
N CYS A 474 40.08 -6.59 3.78
CA CYS A 474 40.58 -5.83 2.62
C CYS A 474 42.12 -5.82 2.58
N ASN A 475 42.75 -6.99 2.37
CA ASN A 475 44.19 -7.02 2.07
C ASN A 475 44.36 -6.94 0.55
N ILE A 476 44.97 -5.84 0.09
CA ILE A 476 45.29 -5.63 -1.32
C ILE A 476 46.47 -6.53 -1.69
N ILE A 477 46.22 -7.52 -2.54
CA ILE A 477 46.95 -7.91 -3.77
C ILE A 477 46.44 -9.31 -4.12
N GLU A 478 45.59 -9.42 -5.13
CA GLU A 478 45.59 -10.57 -6.03
C GLU A 478 45.24 -10.05 -7.44
N PRO A 479 46.15 -10.14 -8.43
CA PRO A 479 45.84 -9.81 -9.82
C PRO A 479 44.82 -10.80 -10.38
N ALA A 480 44.09 -10.37 -11.41
CA ALA A 480 43.14 -11.21 -12.15
C ALA A 480 43.77 -12.56 -12.57
N PRO A 481 43.06 -13.69 -12.42
CA PRO A 481 43.57 -14.95 -12.94
C PRO A 481 43.54 -14.92 -14.47
N PRO A 482 44.59 -15.43 -15.16
CA PRO A 482 44.56 -15.59 -16.59
C PRO A 482 43.56 -16.69 -16.98
N ASN A 483 42.94 -16.52 -18.14
CA ASN A 483 42.20 -17.58 -18.84
C ASN A 483 43.02 -18.87 -18.89
N VAL A 484 42.67 -19.88 -18.08
CA VAL A 484 43.13 -21.26 -18.26
C VAL A 484 42.00 -22.22 -17.92
N LEU A 485 41.82 -23.18 -18.84
CA LEU A 485 40.93 -24.32 -18.85
C LEU A 485 40.74 -25.03 -17.49
N GLU A 486 39.54 -25.60 -17.37
CA GLU A 486 39.13 -26.66 -16.44
C GLU A 486 40.26 -27.63 -16.06
N THR A 487 40.36 -27.96 -14.78
CA THR A 487 40.62 -29.33 -14.30
C THR A 487 40.06 -29.51 -12.89
N ASP A 488 39.56 -30.71 -12.66
CA ASP A 488 38.71 -31.19 -11.56
C ASP A 488 39.18 -30.92 -10.12
N GLY A 489 38.18 -30.69 -9.26
CA GLY A 489 37.98 -31.50 -8.05
C GLY A 489 38.57 -31.02 -6.72
N SER A 490 37.76 -30.32 -5.91
CA SER A 490 37.51 -30.72 -4.51
C SER A 490 36.38 -29.93 -3.81
N LYS A 491 35.31 -30.69 -3.50
CA LYS A 491 34.31 -30.59 -2.41
C LYS A 491 34.04 -29.23 -1.74
N SER A 492 32.86 -28.68 -2.01
CA SER A 492 31.87 -28.32 -0.98
C SER A 492 30.47 -28.02 -1.56
N ASN A 493 29.44 -28.64 -0.97
CA ASN A 493 27.98 -28.34 -1.05
C ASN A 493 27.13 -28.87 -2.23
N ILE A 494 27.08 -30.19 -2.42
CA ILE A 494 25.99 -30.88 -3.16
C ILE A 494 25.35 -31.97 -2.27
N ASP A 495 24.95 -31.64 -1.04
CA ASP A 495 24.24 -32.59 -0.15
C ASP A 495 22.71 -32.44 -0.19
N PHE A 496 22.20 -31.29 -0.65
CA PHE A 496 20.76 -30.99 -0.58
C PHE A 496 19.94 -31.63 -1.71
N GLY A 497 20.49 -31.73 -2.93
CA GLY A 497 19.77 -32.25 -4.10
C GLY A 497 19.48 -33.75 -4.04
N TRP A 498 20.41 -34.55 -3.51
CA TRP A 498 20.26 -36.02 -3.47
C TRP A 498 19.21 -36.48 -2.45
N LYS A 499 18.98 -35.72 -1.37
CA LYS A 499 17.90 -36.00 -0.41
C LYS A 499 16.52 -35.86 -1.05
N VAL A 500 16.32 -34.86 -1.92
CA VAL A 500 15.07 -34.64 -2.67
C VAL A 500 14.82 -35.79 -3.66
N VAL A 501 15.86 -36.23 -4.37
CA VAL A 501 15.79 -37.36 -5.31
C VAL A 501 15.42 -38.67 -4.58
N LEU A 502 16.01 -38.93 -3.41
CA LEU A 502 15.73 -40.12 -2.60
C LEU A 502 14.30 -40.14 -2.02
N ILE A 503 13.78 -38.98 -1.60
CA ILE A 503 12.38 -38.84 -1.13
C ILE A 503 11.41 -39.07 -2.30
N GLY A 504 11.70 -38.51 -3.49
CA GLY A 504 10.91 -38.75 -4.70
C GLY A 504 10.87 -40.21 -5.12
N TYR A 505 12.00 -40.92 -5.04
CA TYR A 505 12.07 -42.34 -5.39
C TYR A 505 11.25 -43.22 -4.42
N ARG A 506 11.27 -42.90 -3.12
CA ARG A 506 10.49 -43.64 -2.11
C ARG A 506 8.99 -43.47 -2.29
N CYS A 507 8.52 -42.25 -2.50
CA CYS A 507 7.08 -41.99 -2.68
C CYS A 507 6.55 -42.58 -4.00
N GLY A 508 7.33 -42.50 -5.09
CA GLY A 508 6.95 -43.03 -6.39
C GLY A 508 6.78 -44.55 -6.42
N VAL A 509 7.66 -45.28 -5.72
CA VAL A 509 7.61 -46.75 -5.65
C VAL A 509 6.38 -47.23 -4.87
N VAL A 510 6.03 -46.57 -3.76
CA VAL A 510 4.83 -46.90 -2.97
C VAL A 510 3.55 -46.65 -3.76
N PHE A 511 3.48 -45.53 -4.48
CA PHE A 511 2.34 -45.21 -5.33
C PHE A 511 2.20 -46.21 -6.49
N GLY A 512 3.32 -46.57 -7.14
CA GLY A 512 3.35 -47.57 -8.21
C GLY A 512 2.90 -48.96 -7.77
N MET A 513 3.35 -49.43 -6.60
CA MET A 513 2.90 -50.70 -6.04
C MET A 513 1.42 -50.69 -5.65
N SER A 514 0.92 -49.57 -5.12
CA SER A 514 -0.49 -49.42 -4.76
C SER A 514 -1.41 -49.45 -5.98
N VAL A 515 -1.04 -48.74 -7.05
CA VAL A 515 -1.78 -48.77 -8.33
C VAL A 515 -1.70 -50.15 -8.98
N GLY A 516 -0.52 -50.79 -8.97
CA GLY A 516 -0.34 -52.15 -9.48
C GLY A 516 -1.20 -53.19 -8.75
N TYR A 517 -1.27 -53.09 -7.43
CA TYR A 517 -2.10 -53.96 -6.59
C TYR A 517 -3.60 -53.80 -6.88
N VAL A 518 -4.09 -52.55 -7.03
CA VAL A 518 -5.48 -52.27 -7.39
C VAL A 518 -5.82 -52.81 -8.77
N VAL A 519 -4.92 -52.70 -9.75
CA VAL A 519 -5.12 -53.24 -11.12
C VAL A 519 -5.18 -54.77 -11.13
N PHE A 520 -4.35 -55.44 -10.33
CA PHE A 520 -4.35 -56.90 -10.22
C PHE A 520 -5.58 -57.45 -9.49
N GLN A 521 -6.05 -56.75 -8.45
CA GLN A 521 -7.25 -57.13 -7.68
C GLN A 521 -8.56 -56.90 -8.44
N THR A 522 -8.66 -55.82 -9.24
CA THR A 522 -9.95 -55.40 -9.84
C THR A 522 -10.19 -55.88 -11.26
N GLY A 523 -9.22 -56.57 -11.90
CA GLY A 523 -9.42 -57.21 -13.19
C GLY A 523 -9.99 -56.28 -14.26
N LYS A 524 -9.17 -55.32 -14.74
CA LYS A 524 -9.47 -54.32 -15.79
C LYS A 524 -10.50 -53.25 -15.39
N PRO A 525 -10.10 -52.21 -14.63
CA PRO A 525 -10.98 -51.11 -14.30
C PRO A 525 -11.36 -50.29 -15.55
N LYS A 526 -12.67 -50.10 -15.78
CA LYS A 526 -13.25 -49.44 -16.96
C LYS A 526 -12.71 -48.04 -17.24
N TRP A 527 -12.34 -47.28 -16.21
CA TRP A 527 -11.78 -45.92 -16.38
C TRP A 527 -10.40 -45.92 -17.04
N LEU A 528 -9.58 -46.95 -16.79
CA LEU A 528 -8.25 -47.11 -17.37
C LEU A 528 -8.34 -47.55 -18.84
N VAL A 529 -9.29 -48.46 -19.15
CA VAL A 529 -9.57 -48.90 -20.53
C VAL A 529 -10.07 -47.72 -21.37
N ASN A 530 -11.00 -46.91 -20.86
CA ASN A 530 -11.49 -45.71 -21.54
C ASN A 530 -10.43 -44.63 -21.76
N LEU A 531 -9.42 -44.54 -20.89
CA LEU A 531 -8.32 -43.59 -21.06
C LEU A 531 -7.38 -44.01 -22.20
N VAL A 532 -7.16 -45.31 -22.37
CA VAL A 532 -6.31 -45.89 -23.42
C VAL A 532 -7.03 -45.94 -24.77
N GLU A 533 -8.32 -46.28 -24.82
CA GLU A 533 -9.12 -46.29 -26.06
C GLU A 533 -9.32 -44.87 -26.64
N ASN A 534 -9.54 -43.85 -25.80
CA ASN A 534 -9.63 -42.44 -26.25
C ASN A 534 -8.33 -41.92 -26.88
N GLN A 535 -7.17 -42.46 -26.48
CA GLN A 535 -5.87 -42.12 -27.08
C GLN A 535 -5.70 -42.80 -28.46
N GLN A 536 -6.28 -43.99 -28.67
CA GLN A 536 -6.27 -44.68 -29.97
C GLN A 536 -7.17 -43.99 -31.01
N GLU A 537 -8.34 -43.46 -30.62
CA GLU A 537 -9.18 -42.65 -31.52
C GLU A 537 -8.53 -41.31 -31.89
N LYS A 538 -7.85 -40.66 -30.95
CA LYS A 538 -7.05 -39.45 -31.23
C LYS A 538 -5.85 -39.72 -32.16
N ARG A 539 -5.27 -40.93 -32.11
CA ARG A 539 -4.21 -41.37 -33.05
C ARG A 539 -4.77 -41.75 -34.44
N ARG A 540 -5.96 -42.36 -34.53
CA ARG A 540 -6.63 -42.63 -35.82
C ARG A 540 -7.01 -41.35 -36.56
N ARG A 541 -7.45 -40.30 -35.85
CA ARG A 541 -7.73 -38.97 -36.46
C ARG A 541 -6.48 -38.20 -36.91
N ARG A 542 -5.30 -38.51 -36.36
CA ARG A 542 -4.02 -37.91 -36.78
C ARG A 542 -3.33 -38.63 -37.94
N LYS A 543 -3.75 -39.84 -38.30
CA LYS A 543 -3.19 -40.61 -39.43
C LYS A 543 -3.89 -40.40 -40.78
N SER A 544 -4.91 -39.52 -40.88
CA SER A 544 -5.61 -39.23 -42.16
C SER A 544 -5.02 -38.05 -42.96
N LYS A 545 -3.89 -37.45 -42.56
CA LYS A 545 -3.23 -36.37 -43.31
C LYS A 545 -1.70 -36.50 -43.30
N LYS A 546 -1.18 -37.56 -43.92
CA LYS A 546 0.07 -37.58 -44.71
C LYS A 546 0.37 -39.03 -45.08
N ASP A 547 0.21 -39.36 -46.36
CA ASP A 547 0.79 -40.53 -46.98
C ASP A 547 1.96 -40.13 -47.90
N ARG A 548 2.88 -41.09 -48.05
CA ARG A 548 4.09 -41.17 -48.91
C ARG A 548 5.35 -40.51 -48.29
N PHE A 549 6.44 -41.22 -47.96
CA PHE A 549 7.14 -42.31 -48.66
C PHE A 549 7.80 -43.36 -47.71
N ALA A 550 7.97 -44.58 -48.23
CA ALA A 550 8.68 -45.76 -47.68
C ALA A 550 10.22 -45.56 -47.62
N TYR A 551 11.09 -46.33 -46.94
CA TYR A 551 11.26 -47.79 -46.71
C TYR A 551 12.25 -48.00 -45.54
N GLY A 552 12.26 -49.17 -44.88
CA GLY A 552 13.44 -49.71 -44.18
C GLY A 552 13.22 -50.13 -42.72
N GLU A 553 13.16 -51.44 -42.50
CA GLU A 553 13.01 -52.12 -41.21
C GLU A 553 14.25 -52.03 -40.30
N GLY A 554 14.07 -52.35 -39.00
CA GLY A 554 15.07 -53.15 -38.29
C GLY A 554 15.55 -52.69 -36.92
N LEU A 555 14.76 -53.05 -35.90
CA LEU A 555 15.21 -53.52 -34.59
C LEU A 555 15.81 -52.57 -33.53
N HIS A 556 15.64 -53.07 -32.30
CA HIS A 556 16.16 -52.64 -31.01
C HIS A 556 15.39 -51.58 -30.23
N TRP A 557 14.33 -52.13 -29.62
CA TRP A 557 13.85 -51.82 -28.29
C TRP A 557 15.00 -51.52 -27.30
N TYR A 558 14.71 -50.58 -26.39
CA TYR A 558 15.38 -50.26 -25.12
C TYR A 558 16.23 -48.99 -25.10
N VAL A 559 15.87 -48.17 -24.11
CA VAL A 559 16.53 -46.98 -23.58
C VAL A 559 16.17 -45.65 -24.25
N SER A 560 15.70 -44.73 -23.40
CA SER A 560 15.53 -43.28 -23.61
C SER A 560 14.22 -42.81 -24.23
N VAL A 561 13.20 -42.52 -23.40
CA VAL A 561 12.48 -41.22 -23.41
C VAL A 561 11.83 -41.01 -22.02
N PHE A 562 12.58 -40.44 -21.07
CA PHE A 562 11.98 -39.58 -20.05
C PHE A 562 11.98 -38.16 -20.62
N ILE A 563 10.98 -37.85 -21.44
CA ILE A 563 10.61 -36.47 -21.77
C ILE A 563 9.28 -36.22 -21.08
N ILE A 564 9.36 -35.30 -20.13
CA ILE A 564 8.31 -34.65 -19.39
C ILE A 564 7.31 -34.06 -20.40
N VAL A 565 6.10 -34.62 -20.43
CA VAL A 565 4.91 -33.89 -20.90
C VAL A 565 4.01 -33.72 -19.68
N PRO A 566 3.73 -32.49 -19.25
CA PRO A 566 2.80 -32.25 -18.16
C PRO A 566 1.39 -32.50 -18.72
N ILE A 567 0.77 -33.60 -18.30
CA ILE A 567 -0.67 -33.77 -18.43
C ILE A 567 -1.25 -33.55 -17.03
N PRO A 568 -2.24 -32.64 -16.88
CA PRO A 568 -2.80 -32.29 -15.59
C PRO A 568 -3.57 -33.50 -15.05
N LEU A 569 -3.03 -34.13 -14.02
CA LEU A 569 -3.85 -34.97 -13.15
C LEU A 569 -4.67 -34.04 -12.26
N PRO A 570 -5.98 -34.30 -12.13
CA PRO A 570 -6.83 -33.54 -11.24
C PRO A 570 -6.36 -33.84 -9.83
N PHE A 571 -5.82 -32.83 -9.16
CA PHE A 571 -5.61 -32.91 -7.72
C PHE A 571 -7.00 -32.92 -7.06
N ILE A 572 -7.59 -34.11 -6.97
CA ILE A 572 -8.32 -34.48 -5.77
C ILE A 572 -7.23 -34.82 -4.76
N ALA A 573 -6.71 -33.79 -4.10
CA ALA A 573 -6.16 -33.95 -2.76
C ALA A 573 -7.05 -33.14 -1.85
N PHE A 574 -7.71 -33.88 -0.96
CA PHE A 574 -8.16 -33.50 0.36
C PHE A 574 -7.92 -32.02 0.68
N ARG A 575 -9.03 -31.26 0.78
CA ARG A 575 -9.07 -30.23 1.81
C ARG A 575 -8.67 -30.93 3.10
N ALA A 576 -7.43 -30.70 3.53
CA ALA A 576 -7.11 -30.85 4.92
C ALA A 576 -8.16 -29.98 5.63
N ILE A 577 -9.10 -30.62 6.31
CA ILE A 577 -9.79 -29.97 7.41
C ILE A 577 -8.64 -29.49 8.28
N CYS A 578 -8.42 -28.17 8.29
CA CYS A 578 -7.28 -27.56 8.95
C CYS A 578 -7.20 -28.10 10.38
N ASN A 579 -6.09 -28.75 10.70
CA ASN A 579 -5.70 -28.98 12.09
C ASN A 579 -5.05 -27.70 12.66
N GLY A 580 -5.66 -26.54 12.38
CA GLY A 580 -5.29 -25.19 12.82
C GLY A 580 -6.22 -24.66 13.93
N SER A 581 -6.99 -25.55 14.56
CA SER A 581 -8.04 -25.21 15.53
C SER A 581 -7.52 -24.36 16.71
N HIS A 582 -6.24 -24.46 17.08
CA HIS A 582 -5.67 -23.72 18.21
C HIS A 582 -5.28 -22.27 17.88
N SER A 583 -4.84 -21.95 16.66
CA SER A 583 -4.51 -20.56 16.31
C SER A 583 -5.81 -19.78 16.15
N CYS A 584 -6.70 -20.15 15.23
CA CYS A 584 -7.91 -19.35 14.96
C CYS A 584 -8.83 -19.19 16.21
N SER A 585 -8.86 -20.17 17.13
CA SER A 585 -9.58 -20.01 18.43
C SER A 585 -8.91 -19.00 19.38
N SER A 586 -7.58 -18.91 19.38
CA SER A 586 -6.81 -17.93 20.16
C SER A 586 -7.14 -16.49 19.76
N GLN A 587 -7.40 -16.23 18.48
CA GLN A 587 -7.80 -14.91 17.98
C GLN A 587 -9.27 -14.58 18.29
N ILE A 588 -10.17 -15.55 18.24
CA ILE A 588 -11.58 -15.34 18.63
C ILE A 588 -11.67 -14.99 20.12
N GLN A 589 -10.96 -15.72 20.99
CA GLN A 589 -10.89 -15.39 22.42
C GLN A 589 -10.26 -14.02 22.70
N PHE A 590 -9.26 -13.61 21.89
CA PHE A 590 -8.69 -12.27 21.97
C PHE A 590 -9.73 -11.20 21.62
N LYS A 591 -10.49 -11.38 20.53
CA LYS A 591 -11.60 -10.48 20.16
C LYS A 591 -12.64 -10.39 21.27
N ASP A 592 -13.04 -11.52 21.87
CA ASP A 592 -14.08 -11.57 22.90
C ASP A 592 -13.68 -10.87 24.21
N SER A 593 -12.41 -10.52 24.35
CA SER A 593 -11.90 -9.76 25.51
C SER A 593 -12.13 -8.26 25.43
N PHE A 594 -12.59 -7.73 24.29
CA PHE A 594 -12.78 -6.29 24.06
C PHE A 594 -14.22 -5.98 23.65
N PHE A 595 -14.70 -4.82 24.08
CA PHE A 595 -15.89 -4.20 23.51
C PHE A 595 -15.52 -3.54 22.18
N ILE A 596 -16.40 -3.62 21.20
CA ILE A 596 -16.20 -2.96 19.91
C ILE A 596 -16.94 -1.62 19.92
N THR A 597 -16.22 -0.51 20.12
CA THR A 597 -16.76 0.85 20.21
C THR A 597 -15.96 1.85 19.37
N GLU A 598 -16.65 2.71 18.64
CA GLU A 598 -16.04 3.60 17.66
C GLU A 598 -15.17 4.72 18.29
N TYR A 599 -15.54 5.23 19.47
CA TYR A 599 -14.74 6.22 20.20
C TYR A 599 -13.31 5.76 20.45
N ALA A 600 -13.12 4.44 20.56
CA ALA A 600 -11.82 3.85 20.73
C ALA A 600 -10.85 4.18 19.58
N SER A 601 -11.38 4.49 18.39
CA SER A 601 -10.59 4.90 17.23
C SER A 601 -10.94 6.28 16.69
N SER A 602 -11.64 7.12 17.46
CA SER A 602 -12.05 8.49 17.07
C SER A 602 -10.92 9.33 16.47
N TYR A 603 -9.70 9.16 16.98
CA TYR A 603 -8.50 9.85 16.51
C TYR A 603 -7.95 9.38 15.16
N CYS A 604 -8.43 8.25 14.65
CA CYS A 604 -8.00 7.71 13.36
C CYS A 604 -8.52 8.58 12.19
N ASN A 605 -9.78 9.02 12.26
CA ASN A 605 -10.39 9.84 11.22
C ASN A 605 -9.85 11.29 11.23
N GLU A 606 -9.72 11.90 12.42
CA GLU A 606 -9.37 13.32 12.55
C GLU A 606 -7.90 13.64 12.26
N ILE A 607 -6.97 12.72 12.55
CA ILE A 607 -5.52 13.00 12.51
C ILE A 607 -4.73 12.06 11.61
N ALA A 608 -5.13 10.79 11.49
CA ALA A 608 -4.48 9.87 10.55
C ALA A 608 -5.11 9.91 9.14
N GLY A 609 -6.31 10.50 8.98
CA GLY A 609 -7.03 10.56 7.71
C GLY A 609 -7.40 9.17 7.16
N LEU A 610 -7.43 8.17 8.05
CA LEU A 610 -7.76 6.77 7.81
C LEU A 610 -9.18 6.51 8.32
N GLN A 611 -10.01 5.86 7.51
CA GLN A 611 -11.37 5.49 7.90
C GLN A 611 -11.32 4.30 8.87
N SER A 612 -11.69 4.50 10.13
CA SER A 612 -11.69 3.44 11.15
C SER A 612 -12.85 2.46 10.97
N CYS A 613 -12.61 1.15 11.16
CA CYS A 613 -13.66 0.12 11.10
C CYS A 613 -13.28 -1.11 11.93
N PRO A 614 -14.25 -1.86 12.49
CA PRO A 614 -14.01 -2.95 13.41
C PRO A 614 -13.62 -4.24 12.66
N LYS A 615 -12.36 -4.38 12.29
CA LYS A 615 -11.83 -5.51 11.49
C LYS A 615 -12.15 -6.88 12.10
N THR A 616 -12.21 -6.98 13.42
CA THR A 616 -12.56 -8.23 14.14
C THR A 616 -14.00 -8.70 13.87
N ASN A 617 -14.88 -7.90 13.27
CA ASN A 617 -16.22 -8.35 12.86
C ASN A 617 -16.21 -9.42 11.77
N SER A 618 -15.17 -9.45 10.93
CA SER A 618 -14.99 -10.51 9.94
C SER A 618 -14.60 -11.87 10.57
N TRP A 619 -14.17 -11.87 11.83
CA TRP A 619 -13.67 -13.07 12.52
C TRP A 619 -14.85 -13.94 12.97
N LYS A 620 -15.03 -15.07 12.29
CA LYS A 620 -16.14 -16.02 12.50
C LYS A 620 -15.61 -17.41 12.83
N GLU A 621 -16.18 -18.05 13.83
CA GLU A 621 -15.84 -19.43 14.17
C GLU A 621 -16.15 -20.38 13.00
N GLY A 622 -15.22 -21.31 12.71
CA GLY A 622 -15.37 -22.26 11.60
C GLY A 622 -15.01 -21.72 10.21
N THR A 623 -14.60 -20.45 10.08
CA THR A 623 -14.03 -19.90 8.84
C THR A 623 -12.50 -19.86 8.86
N ASP A 624 -11.88 -19.79 7.68
CA ASP A 624 -10.41 -19.72 7.55
C ASP A 624 -9.90 -18.37 8.08
N CYS A 625 -9.09 -18.35 9.14
CA CYS A 625 -8.62 -17.10 9.72
C CYS A 625 -7.69 -16.31 8.80
N CYS A 626 -7.14 -16.90 7.74
CA CYS A 626 -6.40 -16.18 6.71
C CYS A 626 -7.29 -15.35 5.78
N SER A 627 -8.62 -15.50 5.87
CA SER A 627 -9.63 -14.69 5.16
C SER A 627 -10.20 -13.56 6.02
N TRP A 628 -9.74 -13.41 7.25
CA TRP A 628 -10.22 -12.38 8.18
C TRP A 628 -9.53 -11.04 7.95
N ASP A 629 -10.30 -9.96 8.08
CA ASP A 629 -9.77 -8.61 8.00
C ASP A 629 -8.73 -8.39 9.10
N GLY A 630 -7.63 -7.74 8.71
CA GLY A 630 -6.51 -7.48 9.60
C GLY A 630 -5.61 -8.70 9.86
N VAL A 631 -5.88 -9.87 9.29
CA VAL A 631 -5.03 -11.07 9.44
C VAL A 631 -4.24 -11.31 8.16
N THR A 632 -2.94 -11.54 8.27
CA THR A 632 -2.11 -11.98 7.14
C THR A 632 -1.43 -13.29 7.49
N CYS A 633 -1.52 -14.25 6.56
CA CYS A 633 -0.89 -15.54 6.67
C CYS A 633 0.28 -15.71 5.70
N ASP A 634 1.23 -16.56 6.08
CA ASP A 634 2.29 -17.05 5.19
C ASP A 634 1.68 -17.90 4.07
N HIS A 635 1.94 -17.53 2.81
CA HIS A 635 1.43 -18.19 1.63
C HIS A 635 1.91 -19.65 1.45
N LEU A 636 3.00 -20.04 2.13
CA LEU A 636 3.56 -21.39 2.02
C LEU A 636 3.03 -22.34 3.10
N ASN A 637 2.80 -21.84 4.31
CA ASN A 637 2.52 -22.67 5.48
C ASN A 637 1.19 -22.35 6.19
N ALA A 638 0.45 -21.33 5.70
CA ALA A 638 -0.83 -20.86 6.26
C ALA A 638 -0.79 -20.44 7.75
N HIS A 639 0.39 -20.10 8.29
CA HIS A 639 0.52 -19.55 9.64
C HIS A 639 0.23 -18.05 9.66
N VAL A 640 -0.44 -17.57 10.71
CA VAL A 640 -0.64 -16.12 10.93
C VAL A 640 0.70 -15.45 11.24
N ILE A 641 1.11 -14.51 10.39
CA ILE A 641 2.39 -13.78 10.50
C ILE A 641 2.20 -12.28 10.74
N ALA A 642 1.04 -11.71 10.45
CA ALA A 642 0.74 -10.32 10.79
C ALA A 642 -0.69 -10.17 11.30
N LEU A 643 -0.84 -9.29 12.28
CA LEU A 643 -2.12 -8.86 12.80
C LEU A 643 -2.17 -7.33 12.79
N ASP A 644 -3.02 -6.77 11.93
CA ASP A 644 -3.28 -5.34 11.84
C ASP A 644 -4.72 -5.04 12.26
N LEU A 645 -4.86 -4.72 13.55
CA LEU A 645 -6.08 -4.24 14.17
C LEU A 645 -5.98 -2.73 14.49
N SER A 646 -5.19 -1.97 13.73
CA SER A 646 -5.24 -0.51 13.85
C SER A 646 -6.64 0.01 13.53
N CYS A 647 -7.04 1.07 14.22
CA CYS A 647 -8.33 1.73 14.03
C CYS A 647 -9.52 0.76 14.04
N SER A 648 -9.46 -0.27 14.90
CA SER A 648 -10.37 -1.41 14.89
C SER A 648 -11.40 -1.39 16.02
N TRP A 649 -11.63 -0.21 16.59
CA TRP A 649 -12.69 0.03 17.58
C TRP A 649 -12.55 -0.82 18.84
N LEU A 650 -11.34 -1.28 19.17
CA LEU A 650 -11.12 -2.13 20.33
C LEU A 650 -11.13 -1.28 21.60
N TYR A 651 -12.15 -1.47 22.43
CA TYR A 651 -12.33 -0.79 23.71
C TYR A 651 -12.30 -1.76 24.89
N GLY A 652 -11.57 -1.41 25.94
CA GLY A 652 -11.56 -2.13 27.21
C GLY A 652 -10.18 -2.59 27.65
N ASN A 653 -10.09 -3.09 28.87
CA ASN A 653 -8.80 -3.41 29.48
C ASN A 653 -8.08 -4.51 28.70
N PHE A 654 -6.81 -4.27 28.33
CA PHE A 654 -6.02 -5.29 27.66
C PHE A 654 -5.75 -6.47 28.61
N PRO A 655 -6.21 -7.69 28.27
CA PRO A 655 -6.05 -8.84 29.15
C PRO A 655 -4.58 -9.26 29.26
N SER A 656 -4.06 -9.30 30.48
CA SER A 656 -2.66 -9.67 30.76
C SER A 656 -2.34 -11.11 30.38
N ASN A 657 -3.33 -12.02 30.43
CA ASN A 657 -3.21 -13.42 30.06
C ASN A 657 -3.92 -13.71 28.73
N THR A 658 -3.55 -12.97 27.68
CA THR A 658 -4.18 -13.16 26.37
C THR A 658 -3.61 -14.34 25.59
N THR A 659 -4.50 -15.04 24.91
CA THR A 659 -4.20 -16.05 23.90
C THR A 659 -3.46 -15.49 22.68
N LEU A 660 -3.40 -14.16 22.49
CA LEU A 660 -2.57 -13.52 21.46
C LEU A 660 -1.09 -13.90 21.59
N PHE A 661 -0.59 -14.09 22.82
CA PHE A 661 0.81 -14.49 23.07
C PHE A 661 1.12 -15.95 22.69
N LEU A 662 0.13 -16.71 22.22
CA LEU A 662 0.28 -18.07 21.72
C LEU A 662 0.57 -18.14 20.21
N LEU A 663 0.82 -17.00 19.56
CA LEU A 663 1.17 -16.91 18.13
C LEU A 663 2.69 -16.82 17.94
N PRO A 664 3.42 -17.94 17.84
CA PRO A 664 4.89 -17.96 17.86
C PRO A 664 5.53 -17.36 16.61
N HIS A 665 4.77 -17.28 15.52
CA HIS A 665 5.23 -16.81 14.22
C HIS A 665 4.81 -15.39 13.90
N LEU A 666 4.20 -14.66 14.86
CA LEU A 666 3.77 -13.29 14.61
C LEU A 666 4.97 -12.37 14.42
N GLN A 667 4.99 -11.69 13.28
CA GLN A 667 6.08 -10.80 12.84
C GLN A 667 5.68 -9.32 12.86
N LYS A 668 4.39 -9.02 12.63
CA LYS A 668 3.85 -7.66 12.73
C LYS A 668 2.62 -7.61 13.62
N LEU A 669 2.59 -6.67 14.55
CA LEU A 669 1.44 -6.38 15.39
C LEU A 669 1.15 -4.88 15.34
N ASN A 670 -0.01 -4.51 14.81
CA ASN A 670 -0.49 -3.14 14.76
C ASN A 670 -1.81 -3.04 15.52
N LEU A 671 -1.80 -2.32 16.65
CA LEU A 671 -2.96 -2.05 17.48
C LEU A 671 -3.26 -0.55 17.55
N ALA A 672 -2.61 0.28 16.73
CA ALA A 672 -2.68 1.73 16.83
C ALA A 672 -4.11 2.29 16.77
N TYR A 673 -4.34 3.43 17.43
CA TYR A 673 -5.61 4.16 17.42
C TYR A 673 -6.80 3.27 17.86
N ASN A 674 -6.62 2.56 18.97
CA ASN A 674 -7.67 1.88 19.74
C ASN A 674 -7.74 2.49 21.16
N ASP A 675 -8.59 1.99 22.06
CA ASP A 675 -8.67 2.51 23.42
C ASP A 675 -8.74 1.36 24.44
N PHE A 676 -7.58 1.02 24.99
CA PHE A 676 -7.45 -0.01 26.01
C PHE A 676 -7.74 0.49 27.42
N ASN A 677 -8.54 1.56 27.56
CA ASN A 677 -9.13 2.04 28.80
C ASN A 677 -8.12 2.26 29.94
N LEU A 678 -7.00 2.93 29.64
CA LEU A 678 -5.92 3.22 30.58
C LEU A 678 -5.34 1.97 31.26
N SER A 679 -5.45 0.81 30.61
CA SER A 679 -4.78 -0.41 31.07
C SER A 679 -3.26 -0.32 30.90
N LYS A 680 -2.53 -1.23 31.55
CA LYS A 680 -1.07 -1.30 31.41
C LYS A 680 -0.69 -2.16 30.20
N ILE A 681 0.40 -1.80 29.52
CA ILE A 681 1.01 -2.67 28.52
C ILE A 681 1.45 -3.97 29.23
N PRO A 682 1.05 -5.17 28.77
CA PRO A 682 1.45 -6.42 29.41
C PRO A 682 2.93 -6.74 29.18
N SER A 683 3.62 -7.22 30.21
CA SER A 683 5.02 -7.66 30.11
C SER A 683 5.21 -8.87 29.17
N ASP A 684 4.18 -9.69 29.01
CA ASP A 684 4.17 -10.84 28.10
C ASP A 684 4.33 -10.47 26.61
N LEU A 685 4.21 -9.17 26.26
CA LEU A 685 4.52 -8.68 24.92
C LEU A 685 5.93 -9.05 24.47
N GLY A 686 6.89 -9.15 25.41
CA GLY A 686 8.26 -9.59 25.15
C GLY A 686 8.39 -11.04 24.67
N ARG A 687 7.31 -11.85 24.66
CA ARG A 687 7.33 -13.24 24.17
C ARG A 687 7.32 -13.36 22.65
N PHE A 688 6.99 -12.29 21.91
CA PHE A 688 6.98 -12.33 20.44
C PHE A 688 8.40 -12.25 19.84
N THR A 689 9.17 -13.32 19.95
CA THR A 689 10.58 -13.38 19.49
C THR A 689 10.77 -13.18 17.98
N SER A 690 9.69 -13.22 17.20
CA SER A 690 9.70 -13.03 15.74
C SER A 690 9.25 -11.64 15.31
N LEU A 691 8.81 -10.80 16.24
CA LEU A 691 8.20 -9.50 15.94
C LEU A 691 9.26 -8.50 15.46
N PHE A 692 9.04 -7.93 14.27
CA PHE A 692 9.86 -6.83 13.75
C PHE A 692 9.09 -5.50 13.65
N TYR A 693 7.76 -5.51 13.76
CA TYR A 693 6.93 -4.32 13.74
C TYR A 693 5.93 -4.35 14.89
N LEU A 694 5.97 -3.33 15.75
CA LEU A 694 5.03 -3.12 16.84
C LEU A 694 4.54 -1.68 16.83
N ASN A 695 3.23 -1.49 16.71
CA ASN A 695 2.62 -0.18 16.79
C ASN A 695 1.47 -0.19 17.80
N LEU A 696 1.67 0.55 18.89
CA LEU A 696 0.72 0.76 19.99
C LEU A 696 0.37 2.25 20.12
N SER A 697 0.54 3.04 19.06
CA SER A 697 0.34 4.48 19.16
C SER A 697 -1.12 4.84 19.37
N ASN A 698 -1.37 5.84 20.21
CA ASN A 698 -2.70 6.37 20.51
C ASN A 698 -3.69 5.28 20.91
N THR A 699 -3.25 4.31 21.72
CA THR A 699 -4.03 3.13 22.11
C THR A 699 -4.74 3.25 23.46
N GLY A 700 -4.58 4.36 24.16
CA GLY A 700 -5.13 4.54 25.51
C GLY A 700 -4.48 3.67 26.59
N PHE A 701 -3.29 3.09 26.38
CA PHE A 701 -2.50 2.50 27.47
C PHE A 701 -2.01 3.57 28.46
N ALA A 702 -1.88 3.20 29.73
CA ALA A 702 -1.39 4.05 30.80
C ALA A 702 -0.48 3.30 31.79
N GLY A 703 0.30 4.06 32.57
CA GLY A 703 1.30 3.56 33.49
C GLY A 703 2.66 3.34 32.84
N GLU A 704 3.48 2.55 33.51
CA GLU A 704 4.88 2.34 33.11
C GLU A 704 5.01 1.37 31.93
N VAL A 705 5.80 1.74 30.92
CA VAL A 705 6.17 0.84 29.80
C VAL A 705 7.02 -0.32 30.35
N PRO A 706 6.61 -1.59 30.18
CA PRO A 706 7.33 -2.73 30.74
C PRO A 706 8.69 -2.92 30.07
N SER A 707 9.73 -3.14 30.87
CA SER A 707 11.10 -3.36 30.37
C SER A 707 11.23 -4.60 29.46
N GLN A 708 10.30 -5.55 29.55
CA GLN A 708 10.24 -6.74 28.70
C GLN A 708 9.99 -6.42 27.22
N VAL A 709 9.56 -5.22 26.84
CA VAL A 709 9.54 -4.77 25.43
C VAL A 709 10.95 -4.83 24.83
N SER A 710 11.98 -4.65 25.65
CA SER A 710 13.39 -4.77 25.24
C SER A 710 13.81 -6.20 24.85
N HIS A 711 13.00 -7.22 25.16
CA HIS A 711 13.27 -8.61 24.75
C HIS A 711 12.92 -8.90 23.29
N LEU A 712 12.24 -7.97 22.60
CA LEU A 712 11.86 -8.09 21.20
C LEU A 712 13.07 -7.85 20.28
N SER A 713 14.08 -8.70 20.34
CA SER A 713 15.40 -8.45 19.72
C SER A 713 15.40 -8.27 18.19
N LYS A 714 14.32 -8.65 17.50
CA LYS A 714 14.15 -8.47 16.04
C LYS A 714 13.37 -7.20 15.68
N LEU A 715 12.99 -6.40 16.67
CA LEU A 715 12.14 -5.23 16.46
C LEU A 715 12.86 -4.17 15.61
N VAL A 716 12.21 -3.76 14.52
CA VAL A 716 12.70 -2.75 13.57
C VAL A 716 11.91 -1.45 13.71
N SER A 717 10.62 -1.52 14.03
CA SER A 717 9.76 -0.36 14.23
C SER A 717 8.99 -0.52 15.54
N LEU A 718 9.09 0.50 16.39
CA LEU A 718 8.36 0.62 17.65
C LEU A 718 7.70 1.99 17.72
N ASP A 719 6.38 2.01 17.83
CA ASP A 719 5.61 3.22 18.08
C ASP A 719 4.77 3.05 19.34
N LEU A 720 5.09 3.84 20.37
CA LEU A 720 4.40 3.88 21.67
C LEU A 720 3.72 5.23 21.90
N SER A 721 3.68 6.09 20.89
CA SER A 721 3.24 7.48 21.01
C SER A 721 1.85 7.60 21.64
N CYS A 722 1.63 8.55 22.55
CA CYS A 722 0.36 8.81 23.22
C CYS A 722 0.03 10.31 23.26
N ARG A 723 -1.22 10.66 23.62
CA ARG A 723 -1.74 12.04 23.58
C ARG A 723 -1.97 12.70 24.93
N ALA A 724 -1.95 11.90 25.98
CA ALA A 724 -2.02 12.35 27.36
C ALA A 724 -0.83 11.69 28.05
N ASP A 725 -0.17 12.37 28.98
CA ASP A 725 0.98 11.90 29.78
C ASP A 725 0.68 10.68 30.68
N ALA A 726 -0.29 9.87 30.26
CA ALA A 726 -0.77 8.64 30.84
C ALA A 726 0.30 7.53 30.84
N GLN A 727 1.25 7.53 29.90
CA GLN A 727 2.37 6.58 29.91
C GLN A 727 3.64 7.22 30.46
N THR A 728 4.31 6.49 31.36
CA THR A 728 5.65 6.84 31.86
C THR A 728 6.65 5.82 31.35
N ILE A 729 7.85 6.26 31.02
CA ILE A 729 8.97 5.35 30.79
C ILE A 729 10.04 5.63 31.83
N ASP A 730 10.44 4.60 32.56
CA ASP A 730 11.51 4.70 33.53
C ASP A 730 12.88 4.52 32.87
N LYS A 731 13.94 4.74 33.67
CA LYS A 731 15.30 4.61 33.21
C LYS A 731 15.61 3.19 32.70
N HIS A 732 15.13 2.15 33.38
CA HIS A 732 15.48 0.77 33.06
C HIS A 732 14.80 0.26 31.78
N ALA A 733 13.54 0.60 31.57
CA ALA A 733 12.81 0.28 30.34
C ALA A 733 13.44 1.00 29.15
N LEU A 734 13.76 2.29 29.28
CA LEU A 734 14.41 3.04 28.20
C LEU A 734 15.83 2.54 27.91
N GLU A 735 16.65 2.28 28.93
CA GLU A 735 17.97 1.68 28.76
C GLU A 735 17.87 0.30 28.07
N GLY A 736 16.87 -0.50 28.43
CA GLY A 736 16.57 -1.76 27.74
C GLY A 736 16.23 -1.56 26.25
N LEU A 737 15.34 -0.63 25.93
CA LEU A 737 14.99 -0.29 24.53
C LEU A 737 16.21 0.20 23.75
N VAL A 738 17.08 0.97 24.39
CA VAL A 738 18.27 1.58 23.81
C VAL A 738 19.38 0.54 23.57
N HIS A 739 19.64 -0.34 24.55
CA HIS A 739 20.75 -1.28 24.53
C HIS A 739 20.42 -2.64 23.90
N ASN A 740 19.22 -3.17 24.13
CA ASN A 740 18.87 -4.53 23.71
C ASN A 740 18.20 -4.59 22.33
N LEU A 741 17.56 -3.50 21.89
CA LEU A 741 16.88 -3.46 20.59
C LEU A 741 17.78 -2.89 19.50
N THR A 742 18.84 -3.62 19.18
CA THR A 742 19.89 -3.21 18.24
C THR A 742 19.43 -3.08 16.78
N GLU A 743 18.26 -3.59 16.43
CA GLU A 743 17.69 -3.53 15.08
C GLU A 743 16.66 -2.40 14.89
N VAL A 744 16.30 -1.66 15.96
CA VAL A 744 15.25 -0.64 15.89
C VAL A 744 15.69 0.53 15.01
N ARG A 745 14.90 0.82 13.99
CA ARG A 745 15.12 1.89 13.00
C ARG A 745 14.13 3.04 13.18
N HIS A 746 12.93 2.76 13.68
CA HIS A 746 11.90 3.76 13.90
C HIS A 746 11.41 3.64 15.34
N LEU A 747 11.62 4.69 16.12
CA LEU A 747 11.22 4.78 17.52
C LEU A 747 10.39 6.05 17.73
N PHE A 748 9.10 5.89 17.96
CA PHE A 748 8.19 7.00 18.19
C PHE A 748 7.67 6.90 19.63
N LEU A 749 7.96 7.92 20.44
CA LEU A 749 7.62 7.99 21.86
C LEU A 749 6.91 9.32 22.17
N ASP A 750 6.20 9.90 21.20
CA ASP A 750 5.57 11.21 21.37
C ASP A 750 4.56 11.17 22.53
N GLY A 751 4.52 12.23 23.35
CA GLY A 751 3.59 12.38 24.47
C GLY A 751 3.81 11.42 25.65
N ILE A 752 4.94 10.71 25.73
CA ILE A 752 5.30 9.89 26.89
C ILE A 752 5.96 10.77 27.96
N ASN A 753 5.59 10.57 29.23
CA ASN A 753 6.23 11.24 30.35
C ASN A 753 7.61 10.62 30.63
N MET A 754 8.65 11.43 30.45
CA MET A 754 10.06 11.05 30.64
C MET A 754 10.76 11.84 31.76
N SER A 755 9.99 12.43 32.67
CA SER A 755 10.52 13.31 33.74
C SER A 755 11.55 12.63 34.66
N SER A 756 11.51 11.31 34.78
CA SER A 756 12.42 10.49 35.61
C SER A 756 13.70 10.04 34.88
N VAL A 757 13.80 10.28 33.57
CA VAL A 757 14.88 9.79 32.70
C VAL A 757 15.95 10.87 32.51
N ASN A 758 17.22 10.46 32.34
CA ASN A 758 18.32 11.36 32.00
C ASN A 758 18.58 11.36 30.47
N ALA A 759 18.75 12.55 29.88
CA ALA A 759 19.07 12.78 28.46
C ALA A 759 20.22 11.94 27.93
N HIS A 760 21.20 11.65 28.78
CA HIS A 760 22.40 10.91 28.42
C HIS A 760 22.09 9.48 27.97
N VAL A 761 20.95 8.89 28.38
CA VAL A 761 20.53 7.56 27.92
C VAL A 761 20.33 7.54 26.40
N PHE A 762 19.85 8.65 25.81
CA PHE A 762 19.68 8.76 24.37
C PHE A 762 21.01 8.85 23.59
N MET A 763 22.14 9.12 24.26
CA MET A 763 23.47 9.08 23.60
C MET A 763 23.88 7.66 23.21
N ASN A 764 23.28 6.65 23.84
CA ASN A 764 23.56 5.24 23.59
C ASN A 764 22.52 4.57 22.66
N LEU A 765 21.60 5.35 22.07
CA LEU A 765 20.60 4.84 21.11
C LEU A 765 21.27 4.00 20.02
N SER A 766 20.61 2.90 19.64
CA SER A 766 21.11 2.00 18.61
C SER A 766 21.54 2.77 17.36
N SER A 767 22.69 2.39 16.80
CA SER A 767 23.19 2.95 15.54
C SER A 767 22.27 2.64 14.34
N SER A 768 21.35 1.68 14.50
CA SER A 768 20.30 1.36 13.53
C SER A 768 19.18 2.41 13.46
N LEU A 769 19.05 3.30 14.45
CA LEU A 769 17.94 4.23 14.57
C LEU A 769 17.97 5.31 13.47
N ARG A 770 16.85 5.50 12.80
CA ARG A 770 16.66 6.39 11.64
C ARG A 770 15.63 7.47 11.87
N SER A 771 14.61 7.16 12.66
CA SER A 771 13.56 8.10 13.04
C SER A 771 13.34 7.99 14.53
N LEU A 772 13.45 9.13 15.21
CA LEU A 772 13.17 9.29 16.63
C LEU A 772 12.19 10.45 16.78
N SER A 773 11.00 10.18 17.27
CA SER A 773 10.05 11.25 17.62
C SER A 773 9.81 11.27 19.11
N LEU A 774 9.99 12.46 19.69
CA LEU A 774 9.85 12.76 21.13
C LEU A 774 8.98 14.02 21.32
N ALA A 775 8.08 14.32 20.38
CA ALA A 775 7.19 15.47 20.44
C ALA A 775 6.29 15.37 21.67
N PHE A 776 5.96 16.51 22.29
CA PHE A 776 5.02 16.60 23.43
C PHE A 776 5.35 15.73 24.66
N CYS A 777 6.59 15.21 24.81
CA CYS A 777 6.99 14.61 26.08
C CYS A 777 7.09 15.72 27.15
N ASP A 778 6.70 15.44 28.41
CA ASP A 778 6.82 16.38 29.54
C ASP A 778 8.27 16.85 29.77
N PHE A 779 8.68 17.94 29.10
CA PHE A 779 9.98 18.60 29.28
C PHE A 779 9.89 19.72 30.32
N CYS A 780 9.44 19.42 31.53
CA CYS A 780 9.51 20.37 32.63
C CYS A 780 10.93 20.36 33.24
N THR A 781 11.83 21.19 32.70
CA THR A 781 12.78 22.06 33.43
C THR A 781 13.78 22.69 32.46
N ALA A 782 14.07 23.98 32.66
CA ALA A 782 14.99 24.81 31.86
C ALA A 782 16.44 24.27 31.76
N THR A 783 16.77 23.20 32.47
CA THR A 783 18.06 22.52 32.47
C THR A 783 18.30 21.61 31.26
N TRP A 784 17.26 21.16 30.56
CA TRP A 784 17.39 20.26 29.40
C TRP A 784 17.67 20.99 28.08
N SER A 785 17.06 22.14 27.86
CA SER A 785 17.28 22.96 26.65
C SER A 785 18.71 23.50 26.56
N GLN A 786 19.34 23.84 27.69
CA GLN A 786 20.76 24.24 27.74
C GLN A 786 21.73 23.06 27.53
N LYS A 787 21.35 21.83 27.93
CA LYS A 787 22.19 20.64 27.74
C LYS A 787 22.03 19.96 26.37
N LEU A 788 20.88 20.06 25.72
CA LEU A 788 20.70 19.63 24.33
C LEU A 788 21.39 20.57 23.33
N ALA A 789 21.40 21.88 23.59
CA ALA A 789 22.15 22.85 22.79
C ALA A 789 23.69 22.63 22.84
N THR A 790 24.20 21.97 23.89
CA THR A 790 25.60 21.53 23.96
C THR A 790 25.86 20.17 23.29
N VAL A 791 24.80 19.39 22.99
CA VAL A 791 24.86 18.12 22.25
C VAL A 791 24.69 18.31 20.73
N GLU A 792 24.03 19.40 20.29
CA GLU A 792 23.92 19.80 18.87
C GLU A 792 25.27 19.95 18.16
N THR A 793 26.38 20.04 18.90
CA THR A 793 27.73 20.15 18.35
C THR A 793 28.50 18.82 18.29
N SER A 794 27.97 17.70 18.81
CA SER A 794 28.76 16.46 18.94
C SER A 794 28.10 15.14 18.50
N SER A 795 26.81 15.07 18.13
CA SER A 795 26.22 13.82 17.62
C SER A 795 25.02 14.06 16.68
N TYR A 796 25.26 13.99 15.37
CA TYR A 796 24.22 14.08 14.33
C TYR A 796 23.75 12.67 13.92
N ARG A 797 22.86 12.03 14.69
CA ARG A 797 22.31 10.70 14.36
C ARG A 797 20.80 10.49 14.58
N ALA A 798 20.04 11.52 14.96
CA ALA A 798 18.58 11.41 15.07
C ALA A 798 17.89 12.65 14.50
N GLN A 799 16.90 12.47 13.63
CA GLN A 799 15.97 13.56 13.28
C GLN A 799 14.97 13.73 14.42
N LEU A 800 15.28 14.62 15.37
CA LEU A 800 14.29 15.08 16.33
C LEU A 800 13.26 15.98 15.62
N ILE A 801 11.99 15.58 15.66
CA ILE A 801 10.87 16.45 15.30
C ILE A 801 10.35 17.10 16.60
N LEU A 802 10.75 18.33 16.87
CA LEU A 802 10.21 19.16 17.95
C LEU A 802 9.10 20.04 17.39
N LEU A 803 7.84 19.65 17.56
CA LEU A 803 6.68 20.49 17.29
C LEU A 803 6.06 20.90 18.63
N GLY A 804 6.30 22.15 19.03
CA GLY A 804 5.81 22.67 20.31
C GLY A 804 6.42 24.02 20.70
N ALA A 805 6.49 24.98 19.78
CA ALA A 805 6.94 26.35 20.10
C ALA A 805 6.15 27.43 19.34
N HIS A 806 4.94 27.13 18.87
CA HIS A 806 4.16 28.09 18.08
C HIS A 806 3.48 29.17 18.95
N GLU A 807 3.31 28.97 20.26
CA GLU A 807 2.84 30.02 21.19
C GLU A 807 3.98 30.83 21.85
N TRP A 808 5.20 30.31 21.89
CA TRP A 808 6.34 31.03 22.46
C TRP A 808 6.95 32.05 21.47
N PHE A 809 6.99 31.70 20.19
CA PHE A 809 7.56 32.56 19.14
C PHE A 809 6.69 33.81 18.86
N LEU A 810 5.36 33.67 18.93
CA LEU A 810 4.41 34.78 18.77
C LEU A 810 4.42 35.75 19.96
N ASN A 811 4.69 35.27 21.19
CA ASN A 811 4.86 36.13 22.35
C ASN A 811 6.18 36.91 22.33
N ARG A 812 7.21 36.40 21.64
CA ARG A 812 8.50 37.12 21.51
C ARG A 812 8.45 38.25 20.48
N ILE A 813 7.66 38.14 19.42
CA ILE A 813 7.47 39.24 18.44
C ILE A 813 6.65 40.39 19.02
N LYS A 814 5.72 40.11 19.96
CA LYS A 814 5.00 41.16 20.72
C LYS A 814 5.83 41.79 21.85
N GLN A 815 6.85 41.12 22.36
CA GLN A 815 7.77 41.69 23.36
C GLN A 815 8.92 42.50 22.75
N LEU A 816 9.26 42.28 21.47
CA LEU A 816 10.31 43.03 20.76
C LEU A 816 9.86 44.41 20.23
N THR A 817 8.56 44.73 20.27
CA THR A 817 8.01 46.06 19.91
C THR A 817 7.80 46.99 21.10
N LEU A 818 8.21 46.58 22.31
CA LEU A 818 8.03 47.33 23.56
C LEU A 818 9.35 47.76 24.23
N LEU A 819 10.47 47.69 23.51
CA LEU A 819 11.82 48.01 24.01
C LEU A 819 12.52 49.16 23.25
N PHE A 820 11.74 50.10 22.71
CA PHE A 820 12.21 51.40 22.25
C PHE A 820 11.33 52.52 22.81
N CYS A 821 11.57 52.89 24.06
CA CYS A 821 11.29 54.22 24.63
C CYS A 821 12.01 54.32 25.98
N PHE A 822 12.78 55.40 26.16
CA PHE A 822 13.72 55.72 27.26
C PHE A 822 15.06 54.93 27.19
N ASP A 823 16.25 55.52 27.07
CA ASP A 823 16.67 56.90 27.33
C ASP A 823 17.70 57.41 26.30
N VAL A 824 17.44 58.64 25.88
CA VAL A 824 18.40 59.60 25.38
C VAL A 824 19.39 59.90 26.50
N ILE A 825 20.70 59.81 26.25
CA ILE A 825 21.73 60.75 26.73
C ILE A 825 23.10 60.34 26.15
N TRP A 826 23.73 61.34 25.53
CA TRP A 826 25.14 61.45 25.12
C TRP A 826 25.57 61.06 23.69
N PHE A 827 25.50 62.10 22.87
CA PHE A 827 26.36 62.45 21.73
C PHE A 827 27.83 62.02 21.86
N GLY A 828 28.41 61.60 20.75
CA GLY A 828 29.87 61.50 20.62
C GLY A 828 30.40 60.87 19.34
N SER A 829 30.05 61.44 18.19
CA SER A 829 30.98 61.75 17.08
C SER A 829 31.82 60.65 16.39
N ILE A 830 31.81 60.74 15.04
CA ILE A 830 32.88 60.36 14.08
C ILE A 830 32.96 58.87 13.74
N LEU A 831 33.22 58.39 12.52
CA LEU A 831 33.21 58.83 11.11
C LEU A 831 33.87 57.64 10.36
N VAL A 832 33.52 57.44 9.10
CA VAL A 832 34.27 56.72 8.05
C VAL A 832 34.11 55.20 7.91
N CYS A 833 33.60 54.88 6.72
CA CYS A 833 33.72 53.70 5.87
C CYS A 833 34.94 52.77 6.06
N LEU A 834 34.68 51.47 6.00
CA LEU A 834 35.09 50.58 4.90
C LEU A 834 34.22 49.32 4.88
#